data_AF-A0A9R1K9G6-F1
#
_entry.id   AF-A0A9R1K9G6-F1
#
_cell.length_a   1.000
_cell.length_b   1.000
_cell.length_c   1.000
_cell.angle_alpha   90.00
_cell.angle_beta   90.00
_cell.angle_gamma   90.00
#
_symmetry.space_group_name_H-M   'P 1'
#
loop_
_entity.id
_entity.type
_entity.pdbx_description
1 polymer ?
#
loop_
_entity_poly.entity_id
_entity_poly.type
_entity_poly.pdbx_seq_one_letter_code
_entity_poly.pdbx_strand_id
1 'polypeptide(L)'
;MEIDGDGGGGEPEDRGRMELVDLLEGIRTSEVLESRTCLINQLEGSSQFSAEDLGLILETLTASWDESRCSGVSHCLLHKSVLQVVLKCAELDTAACLPQFLTLGAKASSWCGKHLIWFTESIDESEALQEEEHNCLCLEIISLTLNISIKLLPMAAKCITVDVVHTIGGFISELLTLTENSIVDKTVNGTAAHVAKAAPAFLDETIKLCRAYCEAAKSDIGRISMPTEEITVKLQLPDLTSDVVRITACTIQTLCKIGTYAASSGGSQVALLNVSWKGVVSLLQLGKGLIEVKVSVSDIISTLISLVIESLRVAADTWCTSLQEALGVSEARRAFLPIKFFLINAVRICSVYPSEALTIYKDMIRCVLVISSSSILFSKDPLLKAAYEPLVELLESNSFHLLDTLMKSSEVRLESKCQLVQYFLENEEANGPAQVGQNDQREINLVSLSCIFSLDPDVDNRNRALLPAKLIVFLHFLTISPNLDEEVVIELSKKLQSLLNMLTLEDVYSFVLGCHIPTVYSADHPPVVVWQPVYTFLIQALKTYMIAAAAASSVAWNEVEAFLLESLFHPHFFCLEILTELWCFFTRCAESETSTYLINQLFLLLKTAASSEKVLAPLSAFRKVARAFCIILSYASCATVDQIYTCVLNDHNSSKSSVLHLALLMEGFPFDSLSDGIRVHAVNQLFTSFVGYLQSSLKNHGAIVLPTSSSGVIGLPVHALASALQRCEIKDYSLIDGKSITTMFKFSISLINLYRTAPDSSKGHLAQLISSVLDIISNMRHLCAFYQMEKLTLELHTLFMSSSDNSKAVLSQCKPSLASFMAILGHLNSSEDDSNSLCSAMPDLYHLLVRERHWALVHLAMGSFGYFAARTSFTQLWRFVPGDAALSYNTNTGVDIDENGFMLELRAFLQKEVALRADKWSEEQVCFLVSEGRVLKKLVETTSEIPQAPEREEKAAISMDVNTKKRKLPDGIGEGMALLQNGLKVMRSALDETDSAELKDRLATHLSRLESAVSQIASFSDKI
;
A
#
# COMPACT_ATOMS: atom_id res chain seq x y z
N MET A 1 28.04 35.37 95.64
CA MET A 1 28.01 36.84 95.66
C MET A 1 26.79 37.21 94.85
N GLU A 2 25.77 37.68 95.56
CA GLU A 2 24.40 38.06 95.13
C GLU A 2 24.44 39.13 94.02
N ILE A 3 23.41 39.34 93.18
CA ILE A 3 22.06 39.86 93.53
C ILE A 3 21.02 39.50 92.44
N ASP A 4 19.78 39.36 92.92
CA ASP A 4 18.47 39.15 92.32
C ASP A 4 18.04 40.00 91.11
N GLY A 5 17.01 39.50 90.41
CA GLY A 5 16.16 40.28 89.51
C GLY A 5 15.05 39.45 88.86
N ASP A 6 14.10 38.96 89.66
CA ASP A 6 12.78 38.47 89.21
C ASP A 6 11.97 39.61 88.57
N GLY A 7 11.19 39.31 87.52
CA GLY A 7 10.46 40.35 86.79
C GLY A 7 9.80 39.91 85.49
N GLY A 8 8.72 39.13 85.62
CA GLY A 8 7.45 39.23 84.86
C GLY A 8 7.49 39.50 83.35
N GLY A 9 7.04 38.52 82.58
CA GLY A 9 6.68 38.68 81.16
C GLY A 9 6.07 37.44 80.51
N GLY A 10 5.31 36.63 81.26
CA GLY A 10 4.44 35.62 80.67
C GLY A 10 3.11 36.26 80.31
N GLU A 11 2.97 36.76 79.08
CA GLU A 11 1.71 37.00 78.35
C GLU A 11 2.06 37.63 76.99
N PRO A 12 2.08 36.82 75.92
CA PRO A 12 1.23 37.16 74.78
C PRO A 12 0.40 35.97 74.24
N GLU A 13 0.69 34.72 74.61
CA GLU A 13 0.03 33.55 74.01
C GLU A 13 -1.39 33.29 74.57
N ASP A 14 -1.66 33.58 75.84
CA ASP A 14 -2.94 33.21 76.48
C ASP A 14 -4.10 34.17 76.12
N ARG A 15 -3.79 35.46 75.87
CA ARG A 15 -4.78 36.47 75.49
C ARG A 15 -5.31 36.28 74.06
N GLY A 16 -4.43 35.90 73.12
CA GLY A 16 -4.82 35.63 71.74
C GLY A 16 -5.67 34.36 71.59
N ARG A 17 -5.44 33.35 72.44
CA ARG A 17 -6.24 32.12 72.45
C ARG A 17 -7.64 32.32 73.05
N MET A 18 -7.75 33.14 74.09
CA MET A 18 -9.05 33.50 74.67
C MET A 18 -9.91 34.32 73.69
N GLU A 19 -9.30 35.27 72.98
CA GLU A 19 -9.97 36.03 71.90
C GLU A 19 -10.42 35.12 70.74
N LEU A 20 -9.62 34.11 70.37
CA LEU A 20 -9.99 33.11 69.37
C LEU A 20 -11.19 32.26 69.83
N VAL A 21 -11.19 31.80 71.09
CA VAL A 21 -12.30 31.00 71.64
C VAL A 21 -13.59 31.82 71.72
N ASP A 22 -13.53 33.09 72.14
CA ASP A 22 -14.67 34.00 72.17
C ASP A 22 -15.21 34.26 70.75
N LEU A 23 -14.32 34.40 69.75
CA LEU A 23 -14.72 34.56 68.35
C LEU A 23 -15.38 33.29 67.79
N LEU A 24 -14.84 32.10 68.10
CA LEU A 24 -15.40 30.81 67.67
C LEU A 24 -16.77 30.54 68.30
N GLU A 25 -16.96 30.89 69.58
CA GLU A 25 -18.26 30.77 70.25
C GLU A 25 -19.28 31.78 69.70
N GLY A 26 -18.83 32.98 69.35
CA GLY A 26 -19.63 33.97 68.61
C GLY A 26 -20.11 33.45 67.24
N ILE A 27 -19.24 32.72 66.52
CA ILE A 27 -19.62 32.08 65.25
C ILE A 27 -20.68 30.99 65.47
N ARG A 28 -20.54 30.14 66.49
CA ARG A 28 -21.48 29.05 66.81
C ARG A 28 -22.87 29.55 67.20
N THR A 29 -22.93 30.64 67.95
CA THR A 29 -24.19 31.17 68.52
C THR A 29 -24.94 32.14 67.58
N SER A 30 -24.30 32.59 66.50
CA SER A 30 -24.91 33.53 65.54
C SER A 30 -25.97 32.84 64.67
N GLU A 31 -27.25 33.19 64.82
CA GLU A 31 -28.36 32.65 63.99
C GLU A 31 -28.49 33.32 62.61
N VAL A 32 -27.96 34.54 62.43
CA VAL A 32 -28.06 35.32 61.18
C VAL A 32 -26.85 35.05 60.28
N LEU A 33 -27.10 34.80 58.98
CA LEU A 33 -26.06 34.47 57.98
C LEU A 33 -25.05 35.60 57.79
N GLU A 34 -25.51 36.85 57.68
CA GLU A 34 -24.61 38.00 57.47
C GLU A 34 -23.72 38.28 58.68
N SER A 35 -24.24 38.17 59.91
CA SER A 35 -23.44 38.33 61.12
C SER A 35 -22.41 37.21 61.26
N ARG A 36 -22.80 35.97 60.93
CA ARG A 36 -21.89 34.83 60.94
C ARG A 36 -20.77 34.99 59.91
N THR A 37 -21.10 35.46 58.70
CA THR A 37 -20.12 35.77 57.64
C THR A 37 -19.13 36.84 58.09
N CYS A 38 -19.59 37.91 58.74
CA CYS A 38 -18.73 38.97 59.28
C CYS A 38 -17.74 38.43 60.33
N LEU A 39 -18.21 37.58 61.25
CA LEU A 39 -17.37 36.96 62.27
C LEU A 39 -16.32 36.00 61.68
N ILE A 40 -16.68 35.25 60.63
CA ILE A 40 -15.75 34.38 59.90
C ILE A 40 -14.71 35.21 59.12
N ASN A 41 -15.08 36.35 58.55
CA ASN A 41 -14.12 37.26 57.91
C ASN A 41 -13.17 37.91 58.93
N GLN A 42 -13.64 38.18 60.16
CA GLN A 42 -12.75 38.59 61.26
C GLN A 42 -11.77 37.47 61.63
N LEU A 43 -12.21 36.21 61.58
CA LEU A 43 -11.34 35.05 61.76
C LEU A 43 -10.28 34.95 60.64
N GLU A 44 -10.66 35.20 59.38
CA GLU A 44 -9.71 35.26 58.24
C GLU A 44 -8.62 36.34 58.45
N GLY A 45 -9.02 37.51 58.97
CA GLY A 45 -8.14 38.64 59.26
C GLY A 45 -7.20 38.46 60.45
N SER A 46 -7.45 37.49 61.35
CA SER A 46 -6.60 37.21 62.50
C SER A 46 -5.27 36.57 62.07
N SER A 47 -4.13 37.10 62.52
CA SER A 47 -2.83 36.87 61.86
C SER A 47 -2.01 35.67 62.33
N GLN A 48 -2.43 34.88 63.33
CA GLN A 48 -1.63 33.75 63.85
C GLN A 48 -2.53 32.60 64.34
N PHE A 49 -2.58 31.51 63.58
CA PHE A 49 -3.16 30.24 64.05
C PHE A 49 -2.03 29.29 64.46
N SER A 50 -2.13 28.65 65.62
CA SER A 50 -1.24 27.56 66.00
C SER A 50 -1.74 26.22 65.45
N ALA A 51 -0.87 25.21 65.36
CA ALA A 51 -1.27 23.85 64.97
C ALA A 51 -2.24 23.20 65.99
N GLU A 52 -2.26 23.67 67.24
CA GLU A 52 -3.12 23.17 68.31
C GLU A 52 -4.55 23.72 68.23
N ASP A 53 -4.73 24.91 67.65
CA ASP A 53 -6.05 25.55 67.52
C ASP A 53 -6.82 25.07 66.28
N LEU A 54 -6.14 24.40 65.36
CA LEU A 54 -6.64 23.94 64.07
C LEU A 54 -7.87 23.02 64.19
N GLY A 55 -7.87 22.11 65.17
CA GLY A 55 -8.99 21.20 65.42
C GLY A 55 -10.27 21.95 65.82
N LEU A 56 -10.16 22.91 66.75
CA LEU A 56 -11.28 23.72 67.24
C LEU A 56 -11.85 24.64 66.16
N ILE A 57 -10.97 25.23 65.34
CA ILE A 57 -11.36 26.06 64.20
C ILE A 57 -12.14 25.22 63.18
N LEU A 58 -11.60 24.08 62.77
CA LEU A 58 -12.24 23.23 61.75
C LEU A 58 -13.57 22.63 62.22
N GLU A 59 -13.68 22.21 63.48
CA GLU A 59 -14.97 21.76 64.04
C GLU A 59 -16.02 22.88 63.96
N THR A 60 -15.64 24.10 64.34
CA THR A 60 -16.54 25.26 64.33
C THR A 60 -16.95 25.65 62.91
N LEU A 61 -16.00 25.64 61.96
CA LEU A 61 -16.28 25.90 60.54
C LEU A 61 -17.14 24.79 59.91
N THR A 62 -16.93 23.53 60.29
CA THR A 62 -17.72 22.39 59.81
C THR A 62 -19.15 22.42 60.34
N ALA A 63 -19.35 22.86 61.59
CA ALA A 63 -20.68 23.09 62.17
C ALA A 63 -21.36 24.32 61.57
N SER A 64 -20.58 25.30 61.11
CA SER A 64 -21.07 26.53 60.48
C SER A 64 -21.45 26.36 59.01
N TRP A 65 -21.05 25.25 58.38
CA TRP A 65 -21.41 24.91 57.00
C TRP A 65 -22.89 24.53 56.92
N ASP A 66 -23.67 25.28 56.15
CA ASP A 66 -25.10 25.03 55.97
C ASP A 66 -25.34 24.11 54.77
N GLU A 67 -25.94 22.95 55.03
CA GLU A 67 -26.21 21.91 54.03
C GLU A 67 -27.52 22.15 53.26
N SER A 68 -28.28 23.20 53.60
CA SER A 68 -29.53 23.56 52.95
C SER A 68 -29.35 24.01 51.48
N ARG A 69 -30.45 23.97 50.70
CA ARG A 69 -30.44 24.46 49.31
C ARG A 69 -30.12 25.95 49.28
N CYS A 70 -29.34 26.39 48.28
CA CYS A 70 -28.93 27.79 48.17
C CYS A 70 -30.13 28.74 48.15
N SER A 71 -30.16 29.70 49.09
CA SER A 71 -31.23 30.69 49.25
C SER A 71 -30.88 32.07 48.68
N GLY A 72 -29.67 32.24 48.14
CA GLY A 72 -29.19 33.47 47.51
C GLY A 72 -27.71 33.77 47.79
N VAL A 73 -27.26 34.95 47.32
CA VAL A 73 -25.86 35.42 47.39
C VAL A 73 -25.25 35.38 48.80
N SER A 74 -26.04 35.67 49.84
CA SER A 74 -25.59 35.64 51.24
C SER A 74 -25.12 34.24 51.67
N HIS A 75 -25.74 33.19 51.14
CA HIS A 75 -25.36 31.80 51.44
C HIS A 75 -24.03 31.43 50.76
N CYS A 76 -23.84 31.86 49.50
CA CYS A 76 -22.56 31.73 48.81
C CYS A 76 -21.43 32.51 49.50
N LEU A 77 -21.70 33.74 49.96
CA LEU A 77 -20.71 34.55 50.67
C LEU A 77 -20.27 33.91 51.99
N LEU A 78 -21.19 33.30 52.73
CA LEU A 78 -20.85 32.52 53.92
C LEU A 78 -19.89 31.38 53.57
N HIS A 79 -20.27 30.53 52.60
CA HIS A 79 -19.45 29.37 52.19
C HIS A 79 -18.08 29.77 51.63
N LYS A 80 -18.02 30.86 50.86
CA LYS A 80 -16.76 31.45 50.40
C LYS A 80 -15.87 31.85 51.58
N SER A 81 -16.42 32.59 52.54
CA SER A 81 -15.70 33.06 53.73
C SER A 81 -15.18 31.89 54.58
N VAL A 82 -15.99 30.85 54.76
CA VAL A 82 -15.57 29.60 55.43
C VAL A 82 -14.36 29.00 54.72
N LEU A 83 -14.42 28.79 53.40
CA LEU A 83 -13.33 28.18 52.65
C LEU A 83 -12.06 29.05 52.61
N GLN A 84 -12.18 30.38 52.66
CA GLN A 84 -11.00 31.26 52.75
C GLN A 84 -10.21 31.04 54.05
N VAL A 85 -10.89 30.91 55.18
CA VAL A 85 -10.24 30.57 56.45
C VAL A 85 -9.61 29.18 56.37
N VAL A 86 -10.32 28.19 55.82
CA VAL A 86 -9.81 26.82 55.64
C VAL A 86 -8.56 26.79 54.77
N LEU A 87 -8.50 27.58 53.70
CA LEU A 87 -7.34 27.67 52.81
C LEU A 87 -6.09 28.20 53.51
N LYS A 88 -6.27 29.11 54.48
CA LYS A 88 -5.21 29.62 55.35
C LYS A 88 -4.79 28.57 56.39
N CYS A 89 -5.74 27.85 56.97
CA CYS A 89 -5.46 26.72 57.87
C CYS A 89 -4.70 25.59 57.17
N ALA A 90 -4.94 25.35 55.88
CA ALA A 90 -4.26 24.33 55.09
C ALA A 90 -2.76 24.63 54.79
N GLU A 91 -2.23 25.79 55.20
CA GLU A 91 -0.80 26.13 55.10
C GLU A 91 0.03 25.63 56.30
N LEU A 92 -0.64 25.18 57.35
CA LEU A 92 -0.04 24.68 58.60
C LEU A 92 0.09 23.15 58.57
N ASP A 93 0.65 22.55 59.62
CA ASP A 93 0.72 21.09 59.72
C ASP A 93 -0.68 20.48 59.90
N THR A 94 -1.18 19.82 58.84
CA THR A 94 -2.53 19.28 58.78
C THR A 94 -2.64 17.81 59.21
N ALA A 95 -1.53 17.15 59.59
CA ALA A 95 -1.51 15.70 59.79
C ALA A 95 -2.53 15.20 60.82
N ALA A 96 -2.67 15.91 61.96
CA ALA A 96 -3.60 15.55 63.03
C ALA A 96 -5.07 15.91 62.71
N CYS A 97 -5.31 16.83 61.77
CA CYS A 97 -6.63 17.37 61.45
C CYS A 97 -7.15 16.98 60.06
N LEU A 98 -6.47 16.07 59.37
CA LEU A 98 -6.83 15.61 58.02
C LEU A 98 -8.29 15.13 57.93
N PRO A 99 -8.85 14.33 58.87
CA PRO A 99 -10.24 13.90 58.81
C PRO A 99 -11.25 15.07 58.83
N GLN A 100 -10.99 16.11 59.61
CA GLN A 100 -11.84 17.30 59.70
C GLN A 100 -11.81 18.08 58.38
N PHE A 101 -10.62 18.25 57.78
CA PHE A 101 -10.49 18.86 56.46
C PHE A 101 -11.23 18.07 55.37
N LEU A 102 -11.08 16.73 55.34
CA LEU A 102 -11.75 15.87 54.37
C LEU A 102 -13.27 15.93 54.52
N THR A 103 -13.78 15.95 55.75
CA THR A 103 -15.22 16.04 56.05
C THR A 103 -15.81 17.35 55.54
N LEU A 104 -15.16 18.48 55.86
CA LEU A 104 -15.59 19.79 55.40
C LEU A 104 -15.50 19.90 53.87
N GLY A 105 -14.42 19.39 53.28
CA GLY A 105 -14.24 19.37 51.83
C GLY A 105 -15.30 18.52 51.11
N ALA A 106 -15.70 17.37 51.65
CA ALA A 106 -16.78 16.55 51.11
C ALA A 106 -18.14 17.28 51.17
N LYS A 107 -18.45 17.91 52.31
CA LYS A 107 -19.65 18.76 52.43
C LYS A 107 -19.65 19.90 51.41
N ALA A 108 -18.51 20.58 51.25
CA ALA A 108 -18.35 21.64 50.27
C ALA A 108 -18.52 21.14 48.84
N SER A 109 -17.92 20.00 48.50
CA SER A 109 -18.02 19.40 47.18
C SER A 109 -19.47 18.99 46.84
N SER A 110 -20.14 18.29 47.77
CA SER A 110 -21.54 17.87 47.63
C SER A 110 -22.48 19.05 47.47
N TRP A 111 -22.29 20.11 48.27
CA TRP A 111 -23.09 21.33 48.18
C TRP A 111 -22.87 22.04 46.83
N CYS A 112 -21.62 22.22 46.40
CA CYS A 112 -21.30 22.83 45.11
C CYS A 112 -21.90 22.04 43.95
N GLY A 113 -21.85 20.70 43.99
CA GLY A 113 -22.43 19.84 42.96
C GLY A 113 -23.95 20.00 42.86
N LYS A 114 -24.66 20.00 44.01
CA LYS A 114 -26.11 20.26 44.05
C LYS A 114 -26.46 21.67 43.57
N HIS A 115 -25.63 22.65 43.90
CA HIS A 115 -25.82 24.04 43.50
C HIS A 115 -25.65 24.22 41.98
N LEU A 116 -24.67 23.54 41.37
CA LEU A 116 -24.49 23.52 39.92
C LEU A 116 -25.73 22.96 39.20
N ILE A 117 -26.27 21.84 39.68
CA ILE A 117 -27.45 21.19 39.07
C ILE A 117 -28.69 22.10 39.20
N TRP A 118 -28.91 22.68 40.37
CA TRP A 118 -30.03 23.59 40.60
C TRP A 118 -29.99 24.77 39.63
N PHE A 119 -28.82 25.38 39.44
CA PHE A 119 -28.63 26.46 38.48
C PHE A 119 -28.96 26.04 37.05
N THR A 120 -28.58 24.84 36.62
CA THR A 120 -28.90 24.35 35.26
C THR A 120 -30.38 24.08 35.03
N GLU A 121 -31.15 23.77 36.08
CA GLU A 121 -32.57 23.41 35.97
C GLU A 121 -33.54 24.60 36.15
N SER A 122 -33.08 25.73 36.70
CA SER A 122 -33.95 26.85 37.14
C SER A 122 -33.89 28.11 36.28
N ILE A 123 -33.28 28.08 35.07
CA ILE A 123 -33.11 29.27 34.23
C ILE A 123 -34.47 29.72 33.66
N ASP A 124 -35.03 30.79 34.22
CA ASP A 124 -36.12 31.58 33.63
C ASP A 124 -35.53 32.91 33.14
N GLU A 125 -35.75 33.30 31.89
CA GLU A 125 -35.06 34.42 31.18
C GLU A 125 -35.25 35.84 31.79
N SER A 126 -35.83 35.99 32.99
CA SER A 126 -36.26 37.28 33.55
C SER A 126 -35.36 37.90 34.64
N GLU A 127 -34.33 37.19 35.17
CA GLU A 127 -33.47 37.68 36.28
C GLU A 127 -31.94 37.68 35.99
N ALA A 128 -31.54 37.91 34.74
CA ALA A 128 -30.18 37.69 34.23
C ALA A 128 -28.98 38.39 34.96
N LEU A 129 -29.18 39.47 35.73
CA LEU A 129 -28.07 40.26 36.34
C LEU A 129 -27.71 39.83 37.78
N GLN A 130 -28.68 39.43 38.62
CA GLN A 130 -28.40 38.90 39.96
C GLN A 130 -27.89 37.44 39.89
N GLU A 131 -28.27 36.73 38.84
CA GLU A 131 -27.86 35.35 38.59
C GLU A 131 -26.38 35.24 38.15
N GLU A 132 -25.82 36.28 37.51
CA GLU A 132 -24.42 36.29 37.05
C GLU A 132 -23.42 36.44 38.22
N GLU A 133 -23.69 37.33 39.18
CA GLU A 133 -22.88 37.49 40.40
C GLU A 133 -22.94 36.23 41.28
N HIS A 134 -24.12 35.62 41.40
CA HIS A 134 -24.32 34.38 42.14
C HIS A 134 -23.55 33.20 41.52
N ASN A 135 -23.50 33.12 40.18
CA ASN A 135 -22.73 32.12 39.45
C ASN A 135 -21.21 32.31 39.63
N CYS A 136 -20.72 33.57 39.57
CA CYS A 136 -19.31 33.88 39.83
C CYS A 136 -18.86 33.39 41.21
N LEU A 137 -19.68 33.65 42.24
CA LEU A 137 -19.41 33.19 43.60
C LEU A 137 -19.36 31.67 43.72
N CYS A 138 -20.26 30.95 43.05
CA CYS A 138 -20.24 29.48 43.03
C CYS A 138 -18.92 28.94 42.44
N LEU A 139 -18.47 29.50 41.31
CA LEU A 139 -17.22 29.11 40.66
C LEU A 139 -15.98 29.46 41.50
N GLU A 140 -16.00 30.57 42.24
CA GLU A 140 -14.95 30.91 43.21
C GLU A 140 -14.90 29.92 44.37
N ILE A 141 -16.05 29.50 44.92
CA ILE A 141 -16.14 28.49 45.98
C ILE A 141 -15.57 27.15 45.49
N ILE A 142 -15.89 26.75 44.26
CA ILE A 142 -15.32 25.54 43.64
C ILE A 142 -13.80 25.69 43.50
N SER A 143 -13.32 26.83 43.00
CA SER A 143 -11.88 27.08 42.89
C SER A 143 -11.17 27.06 44.26
N LEU A 144 -11.78 27.61 45.31
CA LEU A 144 -11.25 27.55 46.68
C LEU A 144 -11.19 26.12 47.19
N THR A 145 -12.24 25.33 46.96
CA THR A 145 -12.31 23.90 47.32
C THR A 145 -11.17 23.11 46.65
N LEU A 146 -10.92 23.34 45.36
CA LEU A 146 -9.80 22.73 44.64
C LEU A 146 -8.44 23.18 45.18
N ASN A 147 -8.26 24.46 45.47
CA ASN A 147 -7.01 25.01 46.03
C ASN A 147 -6.69 24.45 47.42
N ILE A 148 -7.70 24.28 48.27
CA ILE A 148 -7.54 23.60 49.56
C ILE A 148 -7.10 22.16 49.32
N SER A 149 -7.76 21.46 48.41
CA SER A 149 -7.46 20.06 48.09
C SER A 149 -6.03 19.89 47.59
N ILE A 150 -5.55 20.77 46.71
CA ILE A 150 -4.15 20.79 46.23
C ILE A 150 -3.15 20.79 47.40
N LYS A 151 -3.42 21.55 48.48
CA LYS A 151 -2.55 21.60 49.66
C LYS A 151 -2.64 20.33 50.53
N LEU A 152 -3.81 19.69 50.57
CA LEU A 152 -4.07 18.51 51.43
C LEU A 152 -3.57 17.19 50.82
N LEU A 153 -3.63 17.04 49.49
CA LEU A 153 -3.30 15.79 48.80
C LEU A 153 -1.88 15.26 49.05
N PRO A 154 -0.82 16.09 49.11
CA PRO A 154 0.52 15.62 49.45
C PRO A 154 0.62 14.98 50.85
N MET A 155 -0.18 15.45 51.81
CA MET A 155 -0.24 14.85 53.15
C MET A 155 -1.06 13.56 53.12
N ALA A 156 -2.21 13.56 52.43
CA ALA A 156 -3.03 12.37 52.22
C ALA A 156 -2.25 11.21 51.59
N ALA A 157 -1.31 11.50 50.68
CA ALA A 157 -0.43 10.50 50.06
C ALA A 157 0.50 9.78 51.04
N LYS A 158 0.77 10.35 52.22
CA LYS A 158 1.58 9.73 53.28
C LYS A 158 0.74 8.85 54.22
N CYS A 159 -0.59 8.97 54.19
CA CYS A 159 -1.51 8.25 55.07
C CYS A 159 -2.15 7.06 54.33
N ILE A 160 -1.63 5.85 54.55
CA ILE A 160 -1.95 4.66 53.73
C ILE A 160 -2.69 3.57 54.54
N THR A 161 -3.30 3.91 55.68
CA THR A 161 -4.14 2.96 56.42
C THR A 161 -5.48 2.74 55.70
N VAL A 162 -6.02 1.53 55.77
CA VAL A 162 -7.25 1.12 55.04
C VAL A 162 -8.40 2.11 55.26
N ASP A 163 -8.74 2.42 56.52
CA ASP A 163 -9.87 3.31 56.84
C ASP A 163 -9.68 4.74 56.31
N VAL A 164 -8.43 5.22 56.32
CA VAL A 164 -8.10 6.56 55.85
C VAL A 164 -8.11 6.62 54.32
N VAL A 165 -7.59 5.61 53.64
CA VAL A 165 -7.63 5.49 52.17
C VAL A 165 -9.07 5.38 51.67
N HIS A 166 -9.93 4.65 52.38
CA HIS A 166 -11.35 4.56 52.04
C HIS A 166 -12.04 5.94 52.10
N THR A 167 -11.81 6.68 53.18
CA THR A 167 -12.36 8.03 53.40
C THR A 167 -11.84 9.03 52.37
N ILE A 168 -10.53 9.02 52.10
CA ILE A 168 -9.89 9.84 51.05
C ILE A 168 -10.47 9.49 49.69
N GLY A 169 -10.74 8.21 49.43
CA GLY A 169 -11.33 7.77 48.16
C GLY A 169 -12.75 8.26 47.94
N GLY A 170 -13.56 8.40 48.99
CA GLY A 170 -14.88 9.04 48.90
C GLY A 170 -14.76 10.52 48.54
N PHE A 171 -13.90 11.24 49.26
CA PHE A 171 -13.62 12.66 49.03
C PHE A 171 -13.09 12.95 47.62
N ILE A 172 -12.10 12.19 47.14
CA ILE A 172 -11.54 12.33 45.79
C ILE A 172 -12.60 12.08 44.72
N SER A 173 -13.45 11.06 44.89
CA SER A 173 -14.51 10.76 43.92
C SER A 173 -15.51 11.91 43.79
N GLU A 174 -15.89 12.55 44.89
CA GLU A 174 -16.78 13.71 44.87
C GLU A 174 -16.10 14.91 44.20
N LEU A 175 -14.85 15.20 44.52
CA LEU A 175 -14.12 16.33 43.92
C LEU A 175 -13.86 16.14 42.43
N LEU A 176 -13.54 14.92 42.00
CA LEU A 176 -13.39 14.59 40.58
C LEU A 176 -14.71 14.80 39.84
N THR A 177 -15.83 14.36 40.42
CA THR A 177 -17.17 14.58 39.85
C THR A 177 -17.51 16.07 39.76
N LEU A 178 -17.23 16.83 40.82
CA LEU A 178 -17.42 18.28 40.82
C LEU A 178 -16.57 18.96 39.74
N THR A 179 -15.29 18.58 39.64
CA THR A 179 -14.36 19.13 38.64
C THR A 179 -14.82 18.80 37.22
N GLU A 180 -15.28 17.57 36.99
CA GLU A 180 -15.85 17.11 35.72
C GLU A 180 -17.05 17.97 35.32
N ASN A 181 -18.08 18.06 36.19
CA ASN A 181 -19.30 18.81 35.91
C ASN A 181 -19.03 20.30 35.68
N SER A 182 -18.10 20.88 36.46
CA SER A 182 -17.76 22.31 36.35
C SER A 182 -17.03 22.68 35.05
N ILE A 183 -16.44 21.70 34.36
CA ILE A 183 -15.67 21.92 33.14
C ILE A 183 -16.45 21.46 31.90
N VAL A 184 -17.13 20.32 31.98
CA VAL A 184 -17.75 19.66 30.82
C VAL A 184 -19.12 20.27 30.45
N ASP A 185 -19.88 20.80 31.42
CA ASP A 185 -21.21 21.37 31.15
C ASP A 185 -21.15 22.72 30.44
N LYS A 186 -21.77 22.77 29.25
CA LYS A 186 -21.73 23.93 28.32
C LYS A 186 -22.59 25.13 28.77
N THR A 187 -23.42 24.96 29.80
CA THR A 187 -24.37 25.97 30.31
C THR A 187 -23.72 27.03 31.19
N VAL A 188 -22.48 26.82 31.65
CA VAL A 188 -21.76 27.68 32.62
C VAL A 188 -20.90 28.77 31.92
N ASN A 189 -21.24 29.14 30.68
CA ASN A 189 -20.37 29.98 29.85
C ASN A 189 -20.22 31.42 30.35
N GLY A 190 -18.97 31.82 30.61
CA GLY A 190 -18.55 33.21 30.86
C GLY A 190 -17.46 33.34 31.91
N THR A 191 -17.55 32.57 33.01
CA THR A 191 -16.77 32.76 34.25
C THR A 191 -15.99 31.52 34.71
N ALA A 192 -16.06 30.41 33.96
CA ALA A 192 -15.32 29.16 34.20
C ALA A 192 -13.77 29.27 34.19
N ALA A 193 -13.22 30.46 33.93
CA ALA A 193 -11.77 30.72 33.92
C ALA A 193 -11.09 30.42 35.27
N HIS A 194 -11.77 30.64 36.40
CA HIS A 194 -11.22 30.38 37.73
C HIS A 194 -11.03 28.89 38.00
N VAL A 195 -12.06 28.07 37.71
CA VAL A 195 -11.98 26.61 37.86
C VAL A 195 -11.00 26.01 36.87
N ALA A 196 -10.99 26.47 35.62
CA ALA A 196 -10.05 26.02 34.58
C ALA A 196 -8.57 26.30 34.93
N LYS A 197 -8.29 27.27 35.81
CA LYS A 197 -6.93 27.58 36.28
C LYS A 197 -6.47 26.67 37.43
N ALA A 198 -7.38 26.33 38.36
CA ALA A 198 -7.07 25.48 39.51
C ALA A 198 -7.11 23.98 39.18
N ALA A 199 -8.00 23.56 38.27
CA ALA A 199 -8.21 22.16 37.92
C ALA A 199 -6.94 21.41 37.46
N PRO A 200 -6.06 21.95 36.58
CA PRO A 200 -4.86 21.23 36.17
C PRO A 200 -3.92 20.90 37.34
N ALA A 201 -3.77 21.80 38.32
CA ALA A 201 -2.95 21.57 39.50
C ALA A 201 -3.57 20.53 40.44
N PHE A 202 -4.89 20.57 40.62
CA PHE A 202 -5.63 19.57 41.40
C PHE A 202 -5.52 18.16 40.79
N LEU A 203 -5.69 18.05 39.47
CA LEU A 203 -5.56 16.77 38.77
C LEU A 203 -4.11 16.23 38.87
N ASP A 204 -3.09 17.08 38.74
CA ASP A 204 -1.68 16.68 38.93
C ASP A 204 -1.40 16.13 40.33
N GLU A 205 -1.89 16.79 41.38
CA GLU A 205 -1.76 16.28 42.76
C GLU A 205 -2.56 15.00 42.99
N THR A 206 -3.73 14.86 42.36
CA THR A 206 -4.52 13.61 42.43
C THR A 206 -3.79 12.45 41.75
N ILE A 207 -3.12 12.70 40.61
CA ILE A 207 -2.27 11.71 39.94
C ILE A 207 -1.09 11.28 40.85
N LYS A 208 -0.46 12.23 41.56
CA LYS A 208 0.62 11.92 42.54
C LYS A 208 0.10 11.10 43.72
N LEU A 209 -1.09 11.41 44.23
CA LEU A 209 -1.76 10.61 45.27
C LEU A 209 -1.97 9.17 44.80
N CYS A 210 -2.60 8.98 43.63
CA CYS A 210 -2.83 7.66 43.06
C CYS A 210 -1.52 6.88 42.86
N ARG A 211 -0.45 7.54 42.41
CA ARG A 211 0.88 6.91 42.27
C ARG A 211 1.38 6.38 43.61
N ALA A 212 1.38 7.21 44.66
CA ALA A 212 1.84 6.80 45.99
C ALA A 212 1.03 5.60 46.53
N TYR A 213 -0.28 5.61 46.33
CA TYR A 213 -1.16 4.52 46.74
C TYR A 213 -0.95 3.24 45.93
N CYS A 214 -0.78 3.33 44.61
CA CYS A 214 -0.47 2.16 43.78
C CYS A 214 0.88 1.53 44.15
N GLU A 215 1.90 2.34 44.45
CA GLU A 215 3.21 1.85 44.89
C GLU A 215 3.13 1.13 46.24
N ALA A 216 2.35 1.68 47.18
CA ALA A 216 2.14 1.05 48.48
C ALA A 216 1.36 -0.27 48.37
N ALA A 217 0.27 -0.30 47.58
CA ALA A 217 -0.51 -1.53 47.35
C ALA A 217 0.33 -2.64 46.71
N LYS A 218 1.23 -2.32 45.77
CA LYS A 218 2.18 -3.30 45.19
C LYS A 218 3.15 -3.86 46.23
N SER A 219 3.62 -3.03 47.16
CA SER A 219 4.51 -3.48 48.24
C SER A 219 3.82 -4.44 49.21
N ASP A 220 2.51 -4.30 49.43
CA ASP A 220 1.75 -5.19 50.31
C ASP A 220 1.49 -6.57 49.67
N ILE A 221 1.17 -6.59 48.37
CA ILE A 221 1.04 -7.85 47.61
C ILE A 221 2.36 -8.65 47.63
N GLY A 222 3.51 -7.96 47.54
CA GLY A 222 4.84 -8.58 47.65
C GLY A 222 5.19 -9.14 49.04
N ARG A 223 4.46 -8.77 50.11
CA ARG A 223 4.64 -9.32 51.46
C ARG A 223 3.75 -10.53 51.74
N ILE A 224 2.60 -10.64 51.06
CA ILE A 224 1.60 -11.70 51.26
C ILE A 224 1.97 -13.01 50.51
N SER A 225 2.99 -12.99 49.63
CA SER A 225 3.48 -14.18 48.91
C SER A 225 4.36 -15.14 49.75
N MET A 226 4.31 -15.07 51.08
CA MET A 226 4.85 -16.12 51.96
C MET A 226 3.67 -16.99 52.45
N PRO A 227 3.66 -18.31 52.19
CA PRO A 227 2.51 -19.14 52.45
C PRO A 227 2.30 -19.25 53.96
N THR A 228 1.22 -18.66 54.46
CA THR A 228 0.72 -18.96 55.80
C THR A 228 -0.66 -19.56 55.64
N GLU A 229 -0.84 -20.73 56.26
CA GLU A 229 -1.94 -21.68 56.06
C GLU A 229 -3.33 -21.05 56.14
N GLU A 230 -4.20 -21.53 55.24
CA GLU A 230 -5.63 -21.23 55.15
C GLU A 230 -6.34 -21.47 56.48
N ILE A 231 -7.00 -20.44 57.03
CA ILE A 231 -8.26 -20.62 57.76
C ILE A 231 -9.28 -19.58 57.30
N THR A 232 -10.44 -20.13 56.98
CA THR A 232 -11.72 -19.58 56.54
C THR A 232 -12.30 -18.46 57.40
N VAL A 233 -12.89 -17.45 56.75
CA VAL A 233 -14.29 -16.96 56.86
C VAL A 233 -14.41 -15.66 56.06
N LYS A 234 -15.30 -15.62 55.06
CA LYS A 234 -15.67 -14.41 54.29
C LYS A 234 -16.38 -13.39 55.21
N LEU A 235 -15.62 -12.52 55.85
CA LEU A 235 -16.05 -11.15 56.14
C LEU A 235 -15.46 -10.26 55.03
N GLN A 236 -16.30 -9.47 54.36
CA GLN A 236 -15.84 -8.39 53.47
C GLN A 236 -15.14 -7.32 54.31
N LEU A 237 -13.89 -7.55 54.70
CA LEU A 237 -13.02 -6.47 55.17
C LEU A 237 -12.58 -5.66 53.95
N PRO A 238 -12.58 -4.31 53.99
CA PRO A 238 -11.99 -3.50 52.95
C PRO A 238 -10.51 -3.87 52.78
N ASP A 239 -10.15 -4.37 51.61
CA ASP A 239 -8.77 -4.61 51.21
C ASP A 239 -8.21 -3.28 50.68
N LEU A 240 -7.06 -2.84 51.21
CA LEU A 240 -6.32 -1.66 50.76
C LEU A 240 -6.19 -1.64 49.23
N THR A 241 -5.93 -2.81 48.63
CA THR A 241 -5.79 -2.98 47.18
C THR A 241 -7.08 -2.62 46.44
N SER A 242 -8.24 -3.02 46.96
CA SER A 242 -9.56 -2.75 46.37
C SER A 242 -9.89 -1.25 46.36
N ASP A 243 -9.62 -0.56 47.47
CA ASP A 243 -9.84 0.88 47.55
C ASP A 243 -8.87 1.67 46.65
N VAL A 244 -7.60 1.28 46.58
CA VAL A 244 -6.63 1.90 45.67
C VAL A 244 -7.03 1.72 44.21
N VAL A 245 -7.50 0.51 43.82
CA VAL A 245 -7.99 0.25 42.46
C VAL A 245 -9.22 1.10 42.16
N ARG A 246 -10.17 1.22 43.10
CA ARG A 246 -11.38 2.06 42.94
C ARG A 246 -11.03 3.52 42.72
N ILE A 247 -10.16 4.10 43.55
CA ILE A 247 -9.75 5.51 43.46
C ILE A 247 -9.04 5.78 42.13
N THR A 248 -8.11 4.90 41.76
CA THR A 248 -7.32 5.08 40.54
C THR A 248 -8.18 4.90 39.30
N ALA A 249 -9.10 3.94 39.28
CA ALA A 249 -10.05 3.75 38.19
C ALA A 249 -10.97 4.96 37.99
N CYS A 250 -11.55 5.49 39.08
CA CYS A 250 -12.35 6.71 39.05
C CYS A 250 -11.54 7.89 38.49
N THR A 251 -10.31 8.07 38.96
CA THR A 251 -9.40 9.12 38.49
C THR A 251 -9.12 8.99 36.99
N ILE A 252 -8.79 7.79 36.49
CA ILE A 252 -8.54 7.55 35.07
C ILE A 252 -9.78 7.90 34.21
N GLN A 253 -10.96 7.46 34.63
CA GLN A 253 -12.21 7.73 33.89
C GLN A 253 -12.51 9.22 33.81
N THR A 254 -12.38 9.96 34.92
CA THR A 254 -12.59 11.41 34.93
C THR A 254 -11.53 12.15 34.10
N LEU A 255 -10.25 11.78 34.21
CA LEU A 255 -9.19 12.37 33.38
C LEU A 255 -9.47 12.15 31.88
N CYS A 256 -9.94 10.96 31.49
CA CYS A 256 -10.29 10.64 30.10
C CYS A 256 -11.40 11.56 29.57
N LYS A 257 -12.49 11.74 30.33
CA LYS A 257 -13.60 12.63 29.95
C LYS A 257 -13.18 14.09 29.85
N ILE A 258 -12.48 14.59 30.88
CA ILE A 258 -11.95 15.96 30.90
C ILE A 258 -10.97 16.18 29.75
N GLY A 259 -10.08 15.22 29.48
CA GLY A 259 -9.12 15.28 28.38
C GLY A 259 -9.80 15.30 27.01
N THR A 260 -10.87 14.54 26.83
CA THR A 260 -11.67 14.50 25.60
C THR A 260 -12.41 15.83 25.39
N TYR A 261 -13.00 16.39 26.45
CA TYR A 261 -13.62 17.71 26.41
C TYR A 261 -12.60 18.81 26.06
N ALA A 262 -11.44 18.81 26.73
CA ALA A 262 -10.37 19.77 26.46
C ALA A 262 -9.90 19.71 25.00
N ALA A 263 -9.89 18.53 24.37
CA ALA A 263 -9.56 18.37 22.96
C ALA A 263 -10.61 19.02 22.04
N SER A 264 -11.89 18.90 22.38
CA SER A 264 -13.00 19.49 21.61
C SER A 264 -13.05 21.03 21.66
N SER A 265 -12.38 21.65 22.64
CA SER A 265 -12.36 23.11 22.88
C SER A 265 -11.42 23.93 21.97
N GLY A 266 -10.96 23.35 20.85
CA GLY A 266 -10.14 24.05 19.85
C GLY A 266 -8.74 24.46 20.34
N GLY A 267 -8.21 23.82 21.39
CA GLY A 267 -6.88 24.11 21.94
C GLY A 267 -6.83 25.26 22.96
N SER A 268 -7.97 25.78 23.42
CA SER A 268 -8.02 26.82 24.47
C SER A 268 -7.56 26.33 25.85
N GLN A 269 -7.57 25.01 26.10
CA GLN A 269 -7.25 24.40 27.39
C GLN A 269 -6.06 23.40 27.34
N VAL A 270 -4.93 23.82 26.75
CA VAL A 270 -3.73 22.95 26.58
C VAL A 270 -3.20 22.35 27.90
N ALA A 271 -3.20 23.13 28.99
CA ALA A 271 -2.71 22.66 30.29
C ALA A 271 -3.55 21.48 30.81
N LEU A 272 -4.88 21.59 30.69
CA LEU A 272 -5.83 20.57 31.11
C LEU A 272 -5.70 19.32 30.23
N LEU A 273 -5.65 19.50 28.91
CA LEU A 273 -5.43 18.41 27.95
C LEU A 273 -4.17 17.60 28.27
N ASN A 274 -3.07 18.30 28.54
CA ASN A 274 -1.76 17.71 28.78
C ASN A 274 -1.71 16.94 30.11
N VAL A 275 -2.20 17.53 31.21
CA VAL A 275 -2.29 16.86 32.52
C VAL A 275 -3.20 15.64 32.44
N SER A 276 -4.37 15.76 31.83
CA SER A 276 -5.33 14.66 31.73
C SER A 276 -4.77 13.44 31.01
N TRP A 277 -4.31 13.59 29.76
CA TRP A 277 -3.84 12.44 28.98
C TRP A 277 -2.51 11.87 29.48
N LYS A 278 -1.58 12.70 29.96
CA LYS A 278 -0.35 12.19 30.61
C LYS A 278 -0.68 11.46 31.91
N GLY A 279 -1.65 11.96 32.67
CA GLY A 279 -2.17 11.32 33.87
C GLY A 279 -2.75 9.94 33.58
N VAL A 280 -3.64 9.82 32.59
CA VAL A 280 -4.21 8.55 32.13
C VAL A 280 -3.10 7.55 31.78
N VAL A 281 -2.15 7.94 30.93
CA VAL A 281 -1.02 7.07 30.54
C VAL A 281 -0.21 6.64 31.75
N SER A 282 0.14 7.57 32.64
CA SER A 282 0.97 7.27 33.80
C SER A 282 0.27 6.35 34.80
N LEU A 283 -1.02 6.56 35.07
CA LEU A 283 -1.78 5.75 36.02
C LEU A 283 -2.07 4.36 35.47
N LEU A 284 -2.35 4.23 34.17
CA LEU A 284 -2.45 2.93 33.50
C LEU A 284 -1.11 2.17 33.57
N GLN A 285 0.01 2.82 33.23
CA GLN A 285 1.35 2.19 33.36
C GLN A 285 1.65 1.68 34.78
N LEU A 286 1.28 2.45 35.79
CA LEU A 286 1.45 2.05 37.19
C LEU A 286 0.45 0.96 37.61
N GLY A 287 -0.76 0.96 37.05
CA GLY A 287 -1.86 0.07 37.42
C GLY A 287 -1.97 -1.24 36.66
N LYS A 288 -1.01 -1.57 35.76
CA LYS A 288 -1.00 -2.83 35.00
C LYS A 288 -1.20 -4.05 35.92
N GLY A 289 -2.12 -4.95 35.54
CA GLY A 289 -2.53 -6.13 36.30
C GLY A 289 -3.54 -5.91 37.43
N LEU A 290 -3.80 -4.66 37.85
CA LEU A 290 -4.73 -4.34 38.94
C LEU A 290 -6.00 -3.63 38.48
N ILE A 291 -5.88 -2.75 37.48
CA ILE A 291 -6.94 -1.79 37.09
C ILE A 291 -7.79 -2.28 35.90
N GLU A 292 -7.30 -3.26 35.14
CA GLU A 292 -7.93 -3.80 33.91
C GLU A 292 -9.38 -4.26 34.12
N VAL A 293 -9.71 -4.76 35.31
CA VAL A 293 -11.07 -5.23 35.65
C VAL A 293 -12.07 -4.08 35.84
N LYS A 294 -11.60 -2.86 36.12
CA LYS A 294 -12.44 -1.69 36.45
C LYS A 294 -12.42 -0.59 35.39
N VAL A 295 -11.44 -0.59 34.51
CA VAL A 295 -11.29 0.41 33.45
C VAL A 295 -11.21 -0.29 32.10
N SER A 296 -12.09 0.10 31.19
CA SER A 296 -12.05 -0.34 29.79
C SER A 296 -10.88 0.35 29.08
N VAL A 297 -9.73 -0.34 28.98
CA VAL A 297 -8.53 0.21 28.34
C VAL A 297 -8.74 0.33 26.82
N SER A 298 -9.48 -0.60 26.21
CA SER A 298 -9.88 -0.56 24.81
C SER A 298 -10.65 0.73 24.48
N ASP A 299 -11.65 1.11 25.27
CA ASP A 299 -12.42 2.34 25.04
C ASP A 299 -11.55 3.60 25.10
N ILE A 300 -10.56 3.63 26.01
CA ILE A 300 -9.60 4.74 26.12
C ILE A 300 -8.74 4.86 24.86
N ILE A 301 -8.23 3.72 24.35
CA ILE A 301 -7.45 3.70 23.12
C ILE A 301 -8.32 4.11 21.92
N SER A 302 -9.53 3.58 21.78
CA SER A 302 -10.48 3.96 20.72
C SER A 302 -10.86 5.44 20.79
N THR A 303 -10.97 6.02 21.99
CA THR A 303 -11.18 7.48 22.17
C THR A 303 -10.00 8.29 21.62
N LEU A 304 -8.76 7.90 21.94
CA LEU A 304 -7.57 8.57 21.40
C LEU A 304 -7.46 8.44 19.88
N ILE A 305 -7.77 7.26 19.32
CA ILE A 305 -7.80 7.04 17.87
C ILE A 305 -8.88 7.91 17.21
N SER A 306 -10.07 7.99 17.81
CA SER A 306 -11.15 8.84 17.31
C SER A 306 -10.74 10.31 17.30
N LEU A 307 -10.06 10.80 18.34
CA LEU A 307 -9.51 12.16 18.39
C LEU A 307 -8.47 12.41 17.30
N VAL A 308 -7.62 11.42 16.97
CA VAL A 308 -6.65 11.51 15.87
C VAL A 308 -7.36 11.66 14.54
N ILE A 309 -8.31 10.76 14.23
CA ILE A 309 -9.05 10.74 12.97
C ILE A 309 -9.85 12.03 12.80
N GLU A 310 -10.58 12.44 13.83
CA GLU A 310 -11.43 13.63 13.81
C GLU A 310 -10.60 14.92 13.67
N SER A 311 -9.49 15.04 14.40
CA SER A 311 -8.61 16.21 14.27
C SER A 311 -8.00 16.31 12.87
N LEU A 312 -7.62 15.17 12.27
CA LEU A 312 -7.11 15.14 10.91
C LEU A 312 -8.19 15.47 9.88
N ARG A 313 -9.42 14.98 10.09
CA ARG A 313 -10.59 15.31 9.27
C ARG A 313 -10.85 16.82 9.26
N VAL A 314 -10.90 17.44 10.44
CA VAL A 314 -11.11 18.90 10.57
C VAL A 314 -10.01 19.69 9.85
N ALA A 315 -8.74 19.28 9.99
CA ALA A 315 -7.64 19.92 9.28
C ALA A 315 -7.77 19.77 7.76
N ALA A 316 -8.05 18.55 7.29
CA ALA A 316 -8.22 18.24 5.87
C ALA A 316 -9.42 18.99 5.26
N ASP A 317 -10.58 18.98 5.92
CA ASP A 317 -11.78 19.71 5.50
C ASP A 317 -11.49 21.21 5.40
N THR A 318 -10.82 21.78 6.40
CA THR A 318 -10.45 23.21 6.40
C THR A 318 -9.57 23.54 5.20
N TRP A 319 -8.50 22.78 4.95
CA TRP A 319 -7.57 23.08 3.86
C TRP A 319 -8.16 22.79 2.47
N CYS A 320 -8.98 21.76 2.33
CA CYS A 320 -9.56 21.41 1.02
C CYS A 320 -10.72 22.31 0.61
N THR A 321 -11.40 22.98 1.55
CA THR A 321 -12.54 23.86 1.26
C THR A 321 -12.19 25.34 1.18
N SER A 322 -11.17 25.80 1.92
CA SER A 322 -10.92 27.24 2.12
C SER A 322 -9.65 27.78 1.48
N LEU A 323 -8.73 26.91 1.04
CA LEU A 323 -7.37 27.32 0.71
C LEU A 323 -7.28 27.90 -0.72
N GLN A 324 -6.96 29.19 -0.83
CA GLN A 324 -6.70 29.88 -2.10
C GLN A 324 -5.20 29.97 -2.46
N GLU A 325 -4.31 29.79 -1.48
CA GLU A 325 -2.84 29.88 -1.61
C GLU A 325 -2.15 28.63 -1.05
N ALA A 326 -0.90 28.33 -1.43
CA ALA A 326 -0.22 27.13 -0.94
C ALA A 326 -0.02 27.13 0.59
N LEU A 327 -0.30 26.00 1.25
CA LEU A 327 -0.18 25.86 2.70
C LEU A 327 1.29 25.97 3.14
N GLY A 328 1.56 26.67 4.25
CA GLY A 328 2.91 26.74 4.82
C GLY A 328 3.28 25.49 5.63
N VAL A 329 4.54 25.04 5.56
CA VAL A 329 5.07 23.90 6.36
C VAL A 329 4.88 24.12 7.87
N SER A 330 5.09 25.34 8.36
CA SER A 330 4.93 25.69 9.77
C SER A 330 3.47 25.60 10.24
N GLU A 331 2.54 25.96 9.35
CA GLU A 331 1.11 25.89 9.62
C GLU A 331 0.64 24.42 9.69
N ALA A 332 1.05 23.60 8.73
CA ALA A 332 0.80 22.16 8.75
C ALA A 332 1.35 21.48 10.02
N ARG A 333 2.60 21.78 10.39
CA ARG A 333 3.20 21.27 11.63
C ARG A 333 2.40 21.65 12.87
N ARG A 334 1.92 22.89 12.96
CA ARG A 334 1.10 23.36 14.08
C ARG A 334 -0.21 22.58 14.18
N ALA A 335 -0.86 22.26 13.05
CA ALA A 335 -2.08 21.46 13.02
C ALA A 335 -1.83 19.99 13.40
N PHE A 336 -0.69 19.41 13.03
CA PHE A 336 -0.37 17.99 13.30
C PHE A 336 0.20 17.73 14.70
N LEU A 337 0.71 18.74 15.41
CA LEU A 337 1.27 18.56 16.76
C LEU A 337 0.26 17.98 17.78
N PRO A 338 -0.99 18.49 17.88
CA PRO A 338 -2.02 17.88 18.73
C PRO A 338 -2.35 16.43 18.31
N ILE A 339 -2.42 16.16 17.01
CA ILE A 339 -2.71 14.82 16.48
C ILE A 339 -1.61 13.84 16.87
N LYS A 340 -0.34 14.23 16.70
CA LYS A 340 0.83 13.48 17.15
C LYS A 340 0.78 13.21 18.66
N PHE A 341 0.34 14.17 19.46
CA PHE A 341 0.20 14.00 20.91
C PHE A 341 -0.77 12.86 21.26
N PHE A 342 -1.96 12.84 20.65
CA PHE A 342 -2.92 11.75 20.87
C PHE A 342 -2.38 10.40 20.40
N LEU A 343 -1.77 10.38 19.21
CA LEU A 343 -1.23 9.17 18.61
C LEU A 343 -0.10 8.55 19.44
N ILE A 344 0.83 9.36 19.96
CA ILE A 344 1.90 8.88 20.86
C ILE A 344 1.33 8.31 22.15
N ASN A 345 0.31 8.96 22.73
CA ASN A 345 -0.31 8.44 23.95
C ASN A 345 -1.04 7.11 23.69
N ALA A 346 -1.69 6.95 22.53
CA ALA A 346 -2.28 5.69 22.12
C ALA A 346 -1.20 4.59 21.99
N VAL A 347 -0.10 4.86 21.28
CA VAL A 347 1.04 3.92 21.16
C VAL A 347 1.57 3.51 22.53
N ARG A 348 1.74 4.45 23.46
CA ARG A 348 2.20 4.18 24.83
C ARG A 348 1.25 3.26 25.58
N ILE A 349 -0.07 3.46 25.49
CA ILE A 349 -1.04 2.59 26.15
C ILE A 349 -1.05 1.21 25.49
N CYS A 350 -1.07 1.13 24.16
CA CYS A 350 -0.99 -0.14 23.42
C CYS A 350 0.25 -0.96 23.78
N SER A 351 1.40 -0.31 24.01
CA SER A 351 2.63 -0.99 24.41
C SER A 351 2.57 -1.63 25.79
N VAL A 352 1.70 -1.11 26.66
CA VAL A 352 1.52 -1.60 28.03
C VAL A 352 0.41 -2.65 28.07
N TYR A 353 -0.64 -2.48 27.27
CA TYR A 353 -1.84 -3.32 27.21
C TYR A 353 -2.10 -3.87 25.80
N PRO A 354 -1.18 -4.67 25.24
CA PRO A 354 -1.29 -5.10 23.85
C PRO A 354 -2.45 -6.08 23.62
N SER A 355 -2.84 -6.87 24.62
CA SER A 355 -4.00 -7.77 24.54
C SER A 355 -5.34 -7.02 24.48
N GLU A 356 -5.47 -5.92 25.24
CA GLU A 356 -6.65 -5.05 25.18
C GLU A 356 -6.68 -4.27 23.87
N ALA A 357 -5.54 -3.74 23.44
CA ALA A 357 -5.42 -3.03 22.16
C ALA A 357 -5.77 -3.93 20.96
N LEU A 358 -5.47 -5.22 21.03
CA LEU A 358 -5.87 -6.18 20.01
C LEU A 358 -7.40 -6.28 19.86
N THR A 359 -8.20 -6.07 20.91
CA THR A 359 -9.68 -6.16 20.80
C THR A 359 -10.27 -5.12 19.85
N ILE A 360 -9.55 -4.02 19.61
CA ILE A 360 -9.94 -2.88 18.77
C ILE A 360 -9.01 -2.71 17.56
N TYR A 361 -8.33 -3.78 17.14
CA TYR A 361 -7.38 -3.75 16.01
C TYR A 361 -7.97 -3.16 14.72
N LYS A 362 -9.29 -3.29 14.50
CA LYS A 362 -10.01 -2.67 13.38
C LYS A 362 -9.89 -1.14 13.39
N ASP A 363 -10.08 -0.51 14.56
CA ASP A 363 -9.97 0.95 14.72
C ASP A 363 -8.52 1.41 14.48
N MET A 364 -7.54 0.60 14.92
CA MET A 364 -6.12 0.88 14.71
C MET A 364 -5.76 0.82 13.22
N ILE A 365 -6.18 -0.23 12.51
CA ILE A 365 -6.00 -0.36 11.06
C ILE A 365 -6.64 0.84 10.34
N ARG A 366 -7.87 1.19 10.72
CA ARG A 366 -8.58 2.33 10.14
C ARG A 366 -7.83 3.64 10.35
N CYS A 367 -7.30 3.88 11.54
CA CYS A 367 -6.47 5.06 11.83
C CYS A 367 -5.26 5.15 10.89
N VAL A 368 -4.53 4.05 10.71
CA VAL A 368 -3.37 3.98 9.82
C VAL A 368 -3.78 4.21 8.36
N LEU A 369 -4.89 3.62 7.92
CA LEU A 369 -5.41 3.80 6.56
C LEU A 369 -5.84 5.24 6.29
N VAL A 370 -6.51 5.90 7.25
CA VAL A 370 -6.92 7.30 7.15
C VAL A 370 -5.71 8.22 7.03
N ILE A 371 -4.69 8.03 7.88
CA ILE A 371 -3.45 8.83 7.84
C ILE A 371 -2.72 8.61 6.51
N SER A 372 -2.54 7.35 6.08
CA SER A 372 -1.87 7.02 4.82
C SER A 372 -2.64 7.53 3.60
N SER A 373 -3.97 7.48 3.61
CA SER A 373 -4.81 8.02 2.52
C SER A 373 -4.73 9.54 2.47
N SER A 374 -4.73 10.20 3.62
CA SER A 374 -4.52 11.66 3.71
C SER A 374 -3.14 12.06 3.20
N SER A 375 -2.11 11.28 3.52
CA SER A 375 -0.76 11.40 2.97
C SER A 375 -0.81 11.41 1.43
N ILE A 376 -1.40 10.39 0.83
CA ILE A 376 -1.50 10.25 -0.63
C ILE A 376 -2.34 11.37 -1.27
N LEU A 377 -3.41 11.81 -0.60
CA LEU A 377 -4.22 12.94 -1.06
C LEU A 377 -3.39 14.23 -1.12
N PHE A 378 -2.65 14.53 -0.04
CA PHE A 378 -1.86 15.76 0.06
C PHE A 378 -0.65 15.76 -0.88
N SER A 379 -0.13 14.60 -1.29
CA SER A 379 0.97 14.52 -2.27
C SER A 379 0.51 14.81 -3.71
N LYS A 380 -0.76 14.51 -4.03
CA LYS A 380 -1.35 14.77 -5.36
C LYS A 380 -1.72 16.24 -5.57
N ASP A 381 -2.10 16.95 -4.50
CA ASP A 381 -2.50 18.36 -4.58
C ASP A 381 -1.29 19.30 -4.44
N PRO A 382 -0.97 20.12 -5.46
CA PRO A 382 0.14 21.08 -5.40
C PRO A 382 0.03 22.07 -4.22
N LEU A 383 -1.19 22.42 -3.79
CA LEU A 383 -1.42 23.38 -2.71
C LEU A 383 -1.15 22.79 -1.32
N LEU A 384 -1.26 21.46 -1.18
CA LEU A 384 -1.09 20.73 0.08
C LEU A 384 0.24 20.00 0.19
N LYS A 385 1.08 20.04 -0.85
CA LYS A 385 2.38 19.35 -0.89
C LYS A 385 3.30 19.71 0.28
N ALA A 386 3.22 20.94 0.80
CA ALA A 386 3.98 21.37 1.98
C ALA A 386 3.51 20.74 3.30
N ALA A 387 2.28 20.23 3.37
CA ALA A 387 1.76 19.48 4.51
C ALA A 387 2.28 18.05 4.55
N TYR A 388 2.68 17.51 3.40
CA TYR A 388 3.00 16.11 3.24
C TYR A 388 4.20 15.66 4.08
N GLU A 389 5.32 16.38 4.01
CA GLU A 389 6.52 16.05 4.81
C GLU A 389 6.23 16.08 6.33
N PRO A 390 5.61 17.13 6.90
CA PRO A 390 5.14 17.12 8.28
C PRO A 390 4.21 15.96 8.62
N LEU A 391 3.30 15.57 7.72
CA LEU A 391 2.37 14.47 7.96
C LEU A 391 3.12 13.15 8.09
N VAL A 392 4.05 12.86 7.18
CA VAL A 392 4.80 11.60 7.21
C VAL A 392 5.70 11.54 8.46
N GLU A 393 6.41 12.62 8.75
CA GLU A 393 7.32 12.71 9.90
C GLU A 393 6.57 12.61 11.24
N LEU A 394 5.44 13.31 11.38
CA LEU A 394 4.75 13.46 12.68
C LEU A 394 3.66 12.43 12.89
N LEU A 395 2.96 11.98 11.85
CA LEU A 395 1.76 11.14 11.98
C LEU A 395 1.97 9.75 11.41
N GLU A 396 2.42 9.62 10.16
CA GLU A 396 2.48 8.31 9.48
C GLU A 396 3.42 7.34 10.20
N SER A 397 4.64 7.78 10.54
CA SER A 397 5.58 6.97 11.34
C SER A 397 5.01 6.53 12.69
N ASN A 398 4.32 7.43 13.41
CA ASN A 398 3.71 7.09 14.70
C ASN A 398 2.48 6.18 14.55
N SER A 399 1.78 6.25 13.42
CA SER A 399 0.65 5.39 13.11
C SER A 399 1.11 3.96 12.85
N PHE A 400 2.21 3.77 12.12
CA PHE A 400 2.81 2.45 11.95
C PHE A 400 3.33 1.86 13.27
N HIS A 401 3.82 2.70 14.19
CA HIS A 401 4.18 2.25 15.53
C HIS A 401 3.02 1.63 16.32
N LEU A 402 1.76 1.99 16.04
CA LEU A 402 0.61 1.31 16.65
C LEU A 402 0.57 -0.18 16.27
N LEU A 403 0.72 -0.48 14.98
CA LEU A 403 0.69 -1.85 14.46
C LEU A 403 1.95 -2.62 14.87
N ASP A 404 3.13 -2.01 14.71
CA ASP A 404 4.41 -2.60 15.12
C ASP A 404 4.40 -3.06 16.59
N THR A 405 3.81 -2.25 17.47
CA THR A 405 3.72 -2.54 18.91
C THR A 405 2.95 -3.84 19.17
N LEU A 406 1.85 -4.07 18.45
CA LEU A 406 1.08 -5.31 18.57
C LEU A 406 1.85 -6.50 17.98
N MET A 407 2.42 -6.31 16.79
CA MET A 407 3.12 -7.38 16.09
C MET A 407 4.39 -7.86 16.81
N LYS A 408 5.12 -6.94 17.46
CA LYS A 408 6.35 -7.24 18.20
C LYS A 408 6.11 -7.68 19.65
N SER A 409 4.88 -7.56 20.16
CA SER A 409 4.57 -7.90 21.55
C SER A 409 4.58 -9.41 21.78
N SER A 410 5.22 -9.85 22.86
CA SER A 410 5.18 -11.25 23.32
C SER A 410 3.89 -11.60 24.08
N GLU A 411 3.12 -10.60 24.54
CA GLU A 411 1.87 -10.80 25.28
C GLU A 411 0.68 -11.12 24.36
N VAL A 412 0.79 -10.78 23.06
CA VAL A 412 -0.24 -11.06 22.05
C VAL A 412 -0.06 -12.47 21.53
N ARG A 413 -1.14 -13.26 21.56
CA ARG A 413 -1.14 -14.62 20.97
C ARG A 413 -0.86 -14.55 19.47
N LEU A 414 -0.02 -15.45 19.00
CA LEU A 414 0.37 -15.57 17.61
C LEU A 414 -0.85 -15.68 16.66
N GLU A 415 -1.84 -16.50 17.03
CA GLU A 415 -3.09 -16.67 16.28
C GLU A 415 -3.78 -15.33 15.99
N SER A 416 -3.77 -14.43 16.97
CA SER A 416 -4.37 -13.11 16.84
C SER A 416 -3.54 -12.16 15.99
N LYS A 417 -2.20 -12.29 16.00
CA LYS A 417 -1.34 -11.55 15.06
C LYS A 417 -1.63 -11.97 13.62
N CYS A 418 -1.80 -13.27 13.39
CA CYS A 418 -2.20 -13.79 12.08
C CYS A 418 -3.59 -13.30 11.66
N GLN A 419 -4.57 -13.28 12.58
CA GLN A 419 -5.91 -12.72 12.32
C GLN A 419 -5.88 -11.24 11.92
N LEU A 420 -5.02 -10.44 12.54
CA LEU A 420 -4.83 -9.03 12.18
C LEU A 420 -4.36 -8.89 10.72
N VAL A 421 -3.36 -9.69 10.34
CA VAL A 421 -2.84 -9.73 8.96
C VAL A 421 -3.89 -10.24 7.98
N GLN A 422 -4.66 -11.28 8.36
CA GLN A 422 -5.74 -11.82 7.54
C GLN A 422 -6.83 -10.79 7.30
N TYR A 423 -7.33 -10.13 8.34
CA TYR A 423 -8.38 -9.12 8.23
C TYR A 423 -7.97 -7.94 7.34
N PHE A 424 -6.70 -7.51 7.42
CA PHE A 424 -6.17 -6.47 6.56
C PHE A 424 -6.10 -6.89 5.07
N LEU A 425 -5.85 -8.18 4.82
CA LEU A 425 -5.59 -8.76 3.51
C LEU A 425 -6.76 -9.62 2.98
N GLU A 426 -7.92 -9.56 3.63
CA GLU A 426 -9.19 -10.08 3.13
C GLU A 426 -9.82 -9.02 2.23
N ASN A 427 -9.57 -9.15 0.93
CA ASN A 427 -10.48 -8.60 -0.06
C ASN A 427 -11.63 -9.60 -0.17
N GLU A 428 -12.82 -9.28 0.34
CA GLU A 428 -14.01 -10.04 -0.04
C GLU A 428 -14.10 -10.02 -1.57
N GLU A 429 -13.89 -11.19 -2.16
CA GLU A 429 -14.04 -11.50 -3.57
C GLU A 429 -15.51 -11.32 -3.98
N ALA A 430 -15.99 -10.07 -4.08
CA ALA A 430 -17.29 -9.76 -4.65
C ALA A 430 -17.38 -8.27 -5.00
N ASN A 431 -17.13 -7.94 -6.27
CA ASN A 431 -18.14 -7.38 -7.18
C ASN A 431 -17.47 -6.66 -8.37
N GLY A 432 -18.06 -6.88 -9.54
CA GLY A 432 -17.60 -6.37 -10.84
C GLY A 432 -17.49 -4.84 -10.91
N PRO A 433 -16.98 -4.32 -12.04
CA PRO A 433 -16.73 -2.90 -12.20
C PRO A 433 -18.08 -2.16 -12.31
N ALA A 434 -18.64 -1.76 -11.17
CA ALA A 434 -19.75 -0.82 -11.14
C ALA A 434 -19.26 0.55 -11.62
N GLN A 435 -19.97 1.05 -12.62
CA GLN A 435 -19.78 2.31 -13.31
C GLN A 435 -19.69 3.49 -12.35
N VAL A 436 -18.69 4.34 -12.51
CA VAL A 436 -18.76 5.75 -12.09
C VAL A 436 -18.46 6.59 -13.32
N GLY A 437 -19.43 7.44 -13.68
CA GLY A 437 -19.34 8.38 -14.78
C GLY A 437 -18.22 9.39 -14.56
N GLN A 438 -17.77 9.97 -15.68
CA GLN A 438 -16.81 11.07 -15.70
C GLN A 438 -17.38 12.27 -14.91
N ASN A 439 -16.94 12.45 -13.67
CA ASN A 439 -17.10 13.70 -12.94
C ASN A 439 -15.76 14.44 -12.87
N ASP A 440 -15.83 15.78 -12.83
CA ASP A 440 -14.69 16.69 -12.84
C ASP A 440 -13.72 16.45 -11.67
N GLN A 441 -12.42 16.62 -11.94
CA GLN A 441 -11.30 16.35 -11.03
C GLN A 441 -11.40 17.02 -9.63
N ARG A 442 -12.16 18.11 -9.49
CA ARG A 442 -12.37 18.81 -8.21
C ARG A 442 -13.51 18.23 -7.37
N GLU A 443 -14.57 17.69 -7.99
CA GLU A 443 -15.61 16.95 -7.26
C GLU A 443 -15.06 15.62 -6.71
N ILE A 444 -14.09 15.02 -7.41
CA ILE A 444 -13.41 13.79 -6.99
C ILE A 444 -12.68 13.95 -5.65
N ASN A 445 -12.05 15.11 -5.37
CA ASN A 445 -11.32 15.33 -4.10
C ASN A 445 -12.26 15.47 -2.88
N LEU A 446 -13.40 16.14 -3.03
CA LEU A 446 -14.40 16.32 -1.97
C LEU A 446 -15.18 15.02 -1.68
N VAL A 447 -15.55 14.28 -2.73
CA VAL A 447 -16.15 12.94 -2.59
C VAL A 447 -15.12 11.97 -1.98
N SER A 448 -13.84 12.06 -2.36
CA SER A 448 -12.77 11.23 -1.80
C SER A 448 -12.51 11.48 -0.32
N LEU A 449 -12.58 12.73 0.18
CA LEU A 449 -12.46 13.02 1.62
C LEU A 449 -13.59 12.38 2.43
N SER A 450 -14.83 12.50 1.95
CA SER A 450 -15.98 11.88 2.61
C SER A 450 -15.87 10.35 2.66
N CYS A 451 -15.24 9.72 1.65
CA CYS A 451 -14.95 8.29 1.63
C CYS A 451 -13.80 7.89 2.58
N ILE A 452 -12.77 8.73 2.73
CA ILE A 452 -11.62 8.44 3.62
C ILE A 452 -12.05 8.45 5.09
N PHE A 453 -12.92 9.38 5.48
CA PHE A 453 -13.31 9.59 6.88
C PHE A 453 -14.66 8.96 7.28
N SER A 454 -15.32 8.21 6.38
CA SER A 454 -16.63 7.57 6.64
C SER A 454 -16.58 6.65 7.86
N LEU A 455 -17.66 6.63 8.66
CA LEU A 455 -17.73 6.11 10.04
C LEU A 455 -17.91 4.59 10.20
N ASP A 456 -17.96 3.81 9.11
CA ASP A 456 -18.27 2.38 9.20
C ASP A 456 -17.05 1.47 8.91
N PRO A 457 -16.47 0.82 9.94
CA PRO A 457 -15.32 -0.07 9.78
C PRO A 457 -15.61 -1.32 8.93
N ASP A 458 -16.87 -1.70 8.72
CA ASP A 458 -17.24 -2.83 7.87
C ASP A 458 -17.45 -2.42 6.39
N VAL A 459 -17.58 -1.10 6.11
CA VAL A 459 -17.69 -0.55 4.74
C VAL A 459 -16.31 -0.24 4.13
N ASP A 460 -15.32 0.08 4.97
CA ASP A 460 -14.00 0.55 4.54
C ASP A 460 -13.20 -0.45 3.70
N ASN A 461 -13.41 -1.77 3.88
CA ASN A 461 -12.71 -2.75 3.06
C ASN A 461 -13.13 -2.75 1.57
N ARG A 462 -14.28 -2.11 1.25
CA ARG A 462 -14.85 -2.03 -0.11
C ARG A 462 -14.56 -0.70 -0.82
N ASN A 463 -13.96 0.28 -0.15
CA ASN A 463 -13.71 1.61 -0.71
C ASN A 463 -12.46 1.61 -1.60
N ARG A 464 -12.64 1.73 -2.92
CA ARG A 464 -11.52 1.81 -3.90
C ARG A 464 -10.54 2.95 -3.59
N ALA A 465 -11.02 4.04 -3.00
CA ALA A 465 -10.20 5.18 -2.60
C ALA A 465 -9.10 4.83 -1.58
N LEU A 466 -9.29 3.78 -0.77
CA LEU A 466 -8.33 3.35 0.26
C LEU A 466 -7.29 2.35 -0.27
N LEU A 467 -7.43 1.83 -1.50
CA LEU A 467 -6.54 0.81 -2.04
C LEU A 467 -5.06 1.24 -2.10
N PRO A 468 -4.71 2.49 -2.51
CA PRO A 468 -3.32 2.94 -2.46
C PRO A 468 -2.76 2.98 -1.03
N ALA A 469 -3.56 3.36 -0.03
CA ALA A 469 -3.15 3.32 1.37
C ALA A 469 -2.98 1.88 1.86
N LYS A 470 -3.88 0.97 1.46
CA LYS A 470 -3.76 -0.45 1.75
C LYS A 470 -2.45 -1.03 1.21
N LEU A 471 -2.06 -0.64 -0.01
CA LEU A 471 -0.76 -1.00 -0.58
C LEU A 471 0.38 -0.53 0.33
N ILE A 472 0.42 0.75 0.72
CA ILE A 472 1.51 1.28 1.57
C ILE A 472 1.62 0.53 2.90
N VAL A 473 0.51 0.27 3.57
CA VAL A 473 0.49 -0.50 4.83
C VAL A 473 0.98 -1.93 4.60
N PHE A 474 0.60 -2.58 3.49
CA PHE A 474 1.10 -3.91 3.16
C PHE A 474 2.63 -3.89 2.94
N LEU A 475 3.14 -2.90 2.21
CA LEU A 475 4.58 -2.73 1.99
C LEU A 475 5.33 -2.45 3.30
N HIS A 476 4.71 -1.76 4.25
CA HIS A 476 5.26 -1.59 5.60
C HIS A 476 5.41 -2.95 6.31
N PHE A 477 4.39 -3.80 6.31
CA PHE A 477 4.46 -5.16 6.86
C PHE A 477 5.57 -6.00 6.22
N LEU A 478 5.70 -5.95 4.89
CA LEU A 478 6.79 -6.61 4.17
C LEU A 478 8.17 -6.07 4.60
N THR A 479 8.28 -4.77 4.85
CA THR A 479 9.55 -4.14 5.26
C THR A 479 9.96 -4.51 6.69
N ILE A 480 9.00 -4.60 7.63
CA ILE A 480 9.29 -4.98 9.03
C ILE A 480 9.35 -6.50 9.25
N SER A 481 9.06 -7.31 8.22
CA SER A 481 9.05 -8.77 8.25
C SER A 481 10.28 -9.44 8.90
N PRO A 482 11.51 -8.90 8.81
CA PRO A 482 12.64 -9.50 9.54
C PRO A 482 12.49 -9.50 11.06
N ASN A 483 11.57 -8.70 11.61
CA ASN A 483 11.30 -8.57 13.04
C ASN A 483 9.97 -9.21 13.47
N LEU A 484 9.33 -9.99 12.58
CA LEU A 484 8.05 -10.65 12.84
C LEU A 484 8.24 -12.14 13.17
N ASP A 485 7.26 -12.72 13.86
CA ASP A 485 7.22 -14.16 14.13
C ASP A 485 7.07 -14.96 12.82
N GLU A 486 7.61 -16.18 12.78
CA GLU A 486 7.65 -17.04 11.59
C GLU A 486 6.26 -17.23 10.97
N GLU A 487 5.24 -17.52 11.78
CA GLU A 487 3.90 -17.83 11.30
C GLU A 487 3.21 -16.61 10.69
N VAL A 488 3.57 -15.40 11.14
CA VAL A 488 3.11 -14.15 10.53
C VAL A 488 3.76 -13.98 9.15
N VAL A 489 5.05 -14.30 9.02
CA VAL A 489 5.75 -14.29 7.72
C VAL A 489 5.15 -15.34 6.79
N ILE A 490 4.80 -16.53 7.26
CA ILE A 490 4.07 -17.52 6.44
C ILE A 490 2.73 -16.94 5.95
N GLU A 491 1.98 -16.27 6.82
CA GLU A 491 0.67 -15.73 6.45
C GLU A 491 0.76 -14.55 5.46
N LEU A 492 1.79 -13.70 5.58
CA LEU A 492 2.08 -12.67 4.59
C LEU A 492 2.43 -13.28 3.21
N SER A 493 3.11 -14.43 3.20
CA SER A 493 3.55 -15.10 1.96
C SER A 493 2.34 -15.54 1.12
N LYS A 494 1.34 -16.12 1.78
CA LYS A 494 0.07 -16.54 1.15
C LYS A 494 -0.71 -15.38 0.52
N LYS A 495 -0.42 -14.14 0.91
CA LYS A 495 -1.11 -12.93 0.45
C LYS A 495 -0.33 -12.16 -0.62
N LEU A 496 0.87 -12.61 -1.01
CA LEU A 496 1.63 -11.99 -2.11
C LEU A 496 0.87 -12.02 -3.45
N GLN A 497 0.08 -13.06 -3.72
CA GLN A 497 -0.78 -13.08 -4.91
C GLN A 497 -1.85 -11.98 -4.88
N SER A 498 -2.42 -11.71 -3.69
CA SER A 498 -3.39 -10.63 -3.51
C SER A 498 -2.77 -9.25 -3.75
N LEU A 499 -1.47 -9.07 -3.41
CA LEU A 499 -0.71 -7.87 -3.76
C LEU A 499 -0.64 -7.67 -5.28
N LEU A 500 -0.24 -8.70 -6.03
CA LEU A 500 -0.16 -8.59 -7.49
C LEU A 500 -1.51 -8.25 -8.11
N ASN A 501 -2.59 -8.89 -7.64
CA ASN A 501 -3.94 -8.60 -8.10
C ASN A 501 -4.32 -7.13 -7.84
N MET A 502 -3.99 -6.60 -6.65
CA MET A 502 -4.22 -5.19 -6.30
C MET A 502 -3.46 -4.23 -7.25
N LEU A 503 -2.24 -4.56 -7.63
CA LEU A 503 -1.42 -3.74 -8.55
C LEU A 503 -1.99 -3.64 -9.97
N THR A 504 -2.92 -4.52 -10.35
CA THR A 504 -3.59 -4.45 -11.67
C THR A 504 -4.72 -3.42 -11.72
N LEU A 505 -5.16 -2.91 -10.56
CA LEU A 505 -6.23 -1.91 -10.47
C LEU A 505 -5.71 -0.53 -10.88
N GLU A 506 -6.45 0.15 -11.75
CA GLU A 506 -6.06 1.42 -12.38
C GLU A 506 -5.58 2.50 -11.38
N ASP A 507 -6.30 2.65 -10.26
CA ASP A 507 -5.98 3.62 -9.20
C ASP A 507 -4.64 3.33 -8.50
N VAL A 508 -4.33 2.05 -8.31
CA VAL A 508 -3.11 1.59 -7.65
C VAL A 508 -1.95 1.58 -8.62
N TYR A 509 -2.16 1.07 -9.83
CA TYR A 509 -1.19 1.06 -10.91
C TYR A 509 -0.68 2.47 -11.23
N SER A 510 -1.58 3.44 -11.39
CA SER A 510 -1.24 4.84 -11.64
C SER A 510 -0.49 5.48 -10.46
N PHE A 511 -0.89 5.17 -9.23
CA PHE A 511 -0.19 5.61 -8.02
C PHE A 511 1.25 5.10 -7.99
N VAL A 512 1.48 3.81 -8.24
CA VAL A 512 2.81 3.20 -8.15
C VAL A 512 3.79 3.76 -9.17
N LEU A 513 3.32 4.04 -10.39
CA LEU A 513 4.17 4.58 -11.47
C LEU A 513 4.39 6.09 -11.38
N GLY A 514 3.38 6.85 -10.92
CA GLY A 514 3.41 8.31 -10.97
C GLY A 514 3.83 9.00 -9.68
N CYS A 515 3.66 8.35 -8.52
CA CYS A 515 3.83 9.01 -7.22
C CYS A 515 5.19 8.72 -6.58
N HIS A 516 5.62 9.68 -5.76
CA HIS A 516 6.79 9.56 -4.90
C HIS A 516 6.34 9.63 -3.45
N ILE A 517 7.00 8.86 -2.59
CA ILE A 517 6.79 8.86 -1.15
C ILE A 517 8.08 9.33 -0.45
N PRO A 518 7.98 10.00 0.70
CA PRO A 518 9.11 10.51 1.44
C PRO A 518 9.55 9.39 2.38
N THR A 519 10.76 8.91 2.22
CA THR A 519 11.39 8.01 3.18
C THR A 519 12.36 8.76 4.06
N VAL A 520 12.23 8.51 5.36
CA VAL A 520 13.15 9.05 6.35
C VAL A 520 14.35 8.12 6.42
N TYR A 521 15.49 8.56 5.88
CA TYR A 521 16.74 7.84 6.04
C TYR A 521 17.44 8.28 7.33
N SER A 522 17.62 7.34 8.26
CA SER A 522 18.46 7.51 9.43
C SER A 522 19.87 7.00 9.11
N ALA A 523 20.74 7.87 8.61
CA ALA A 523 22.17 7.58 8.47
C ALA A 523 22.97 8.77 9.01
N ASP A 524 23.63 8.59 10.17
CA ASP A 524 24.67 9.41 10.85
C ASP A 524 24.51 10.95 10.91
N HIS A 525 23.41 11.50 10.41
CA HIS A 525 23.05 12.90 10.27
C HIS A 525 21.57 13.09 10.65
N PRO A 526 21.09 14.32 10.92
CA PRO A 526 19.67 14.53 11.17
C PRO A 526 18.83 13.91 10.04
N PRO A 527 17.71 13.24 10.36
CA PRO A 527 16.94 12.47 9.40
C PRO A 527 16.61 13.31 8.16
N VAL A 528 17.14 12.92 7.01
CA VAL A 528 16.86 13.59 5.74
C VAL A 528 15.70 12.86 5.08
N VAL A 529 14.67 13.62 4.73
CA VAL A 529 13.52 13.13 3.97
C VAL A 529 13.93 13.02 2.50
N VAL A 530 13.99 11.79 1.98
CA VAL A 530 14.31 11.52 0.57
C VAL A 530 13.05 11.08 -0.14
N TRP A 531 12.73 11.74 -1.25
CA TRP A 531 11.60 11.38 -2.08
C TRP A 531 11.98 10.23 -3.00
N GLN A 532 11.37 9.07 -2.83
CA GLN A 532 11.59 7.90 -3.67
C GLN A 532 10.32 7.52 -4.44
N PRO A 533 10.44 7.02 -5.68
CA PRO A 533 9.31 6.46 -6.41
C PRO A 533 8.66 5.32 -5.62
N VAL A 534 7.32 5.25 -5.63
CA VAL A 534 6.57 4.15 -4.97
C VAL A 534 6.98 2.80 -5.55
N TYR A 535 7.24 2.72 -6.87
CA TYR A 535 7.77 1.53 -7.51
C TYR A 535 9.07 1.03 -6.87
N THR A 536 10.02 1.93 -6.58
CA THR A 536 11.28 1.57 -5.94
C THR A 536 11.05 1.03 -4.53
N PHE A 537 10.16 1.65 -3.77
CA PHE A 537 9.78 1.18 -2.44
C PHE A 537 9.13 -0.20 -2.47
N LEU A 538 8.21 -0.43 -3.41
CA LEU A 538 7.56 -1.73 -3.65
C LEU A 538 8.59 -2.83 -3.90
N ILE A 539 9.52 -2.61 -4.84
CA ILE A 539 10.57 -3.58 -5.15
C ILE A 539 11.47 -3.83 -3.93
N GLN A 540 11.84 -2.77 -3.20
CA GLN A 540 12.68 -2.91 -2.01
C GLN A 540 11.98 -3.70 -0.89
N ALA A 541 10.70 -3.42 -0.63
CA ALA A 541 9.91 -4.11 0.38
C ALA A 541 9.78 -5.61 0.05
N LEU A 542 9.52 -5.95 -1.22
CA LEU A 542 9.46 -7.34 -1.69
C LEU A 542 10.81 -8.05 -1.56
N LYS A 543 11.93 -7.39 -1.89
CA LYS A 543 13.28 -7.95 -1.71
C LYS A 543 13.63 -8.19 -0.25
N THR A 544 13.35 -7.21 0.62
CA THR A 544 13.52 -7.35 2.08
C THR A 544 12.69 -8.53 2.59
N TYR A 545 11.47 -8.68 2.10
CA TYR A 545 10.59 -9.77 2.46
C TYR A 545 11.13 -11.13 2.01
N MET A 546 11.65 -11.26 0.79
CA MET A 546 12.26 -12.52 0.32
C MET A 546 13.42 -12.96 1.22
N ILE A 547 14.23 -12.02 1.70
CA ILE A 547 15.29 -12.31 2.68
C ILE A 547 14.69 -12.77 4.01
N ALA A 548 13.66 -12.08 4.51
CA ALA A 548 13.01 -12.41 5.76
C ALA A 548 12.36 -13.80 5.73
N ALA A 549 11.63 -14.13 4.66
CA ALA A 549 11.01 -15.43 4.46
C ALA A 549 12.04 -16.57 4.42
N ALA A 550 13.16 -16.37 3.71
CA ALA A 550 14.25 -17.35 3.67
C ALA A 550 14.93 -17.53 5.04
N ALA A 551 15.06 -16.46 5.83
CA ALA A 551 15.66 -16.51 7.15
C ALA A 551 14.71 -17.08 8.23
N ALA A 552 13.41 -16.90 8.07
CA ALA A 552 12.39 -17.36 9.02
C ALA A 552 12.27 -18.89 9.01
N SER A 553 11.88 -19.49 7.87
CA SER A 553 11.81 -20.95 7.75
C SER A 553 11.70 -21.46 6.32
N SER A 554 11.94 -22.76 6.16
CA SER A 554 11.71 -23.46 4.88
C SER A 554 10.24 -23.42 4.43
N VAL A 555 9.29 -23.38 5.37
CA VAL A 555 7.86 -23.30 5.04
C VAL A 555 7.52 -21.94 4.45
N ALA A 556 7.98 -20.85 5.07
CA ALA A 556 7.82 -19.51 4.54
C ALA A 556 8.45 -19.36 3.15
N TRP A 557 9.65 -19.91 2.95
CA TRP A 557 10.29 -19.93 1.64
C TRP A 557 9.48 -20.72 0.60
N ASN A 558 8.94 -21.89 0.94
CA ASN A 558 8.16 -22.70 0.01
C ASN A 558 6.92 -21.95 -0.51
N GLU A 559 6.26 -21.14 0.33
CA GLU A 559 5.15 -20.28 -0.09
C GLU A 559 5.60 -19.18 -1.05
N VAL A 560 6.76 -18.56 -0.80
CA VAL A 560 7.36 -17.56 -1.71
C VAL A 560 7.78 -18.20 -3.03
N GLU A 561 8.36 -19.40 -3.00
CA GLU A 561 8.72 -20.17 -4.20
C GLU A 561 7.48 -20.50 -5.03
N ALA A 562 6.42 -21.00 -4.40
CA ALA A 562 5.15 -21.26 -5.05
C ALA A 562 4.58 -20.00 -5.70
N PHE A 563 4.53 -18.88 -4.96
CA PHE A 563 4.11 -17.58 -5.48
C PHE A 563 4.91 -17.16 -6.73
N LEU A 564 6.25 -17.24 -6.70
CA LEU A 564 7.11 -16.85 -7.82
C LEU A 564 6.89 -17.72 -9.06
N LEU A 565 6.65 -19.02 -8.87
CA LEU A 565 6.40 -19.98 -9.96
C LEU A 565 5.00 -19.81 -10.55
N GLU A 566 3.97 -19.72 -9.72
CA GLU A 566 2.57 -19.55 -10.14
C GLU A 566 2.35 -18.21 -10.86
N SER A 567 3.05 -17.17 -10.41
CA SER A 567 2.90 -15.82 -10.97
C SER A 567 3.68 -15.61 -12.27
N LEU A 568 4.55 -16.53 -12.69
CA LEU A 568 5.42 -16.34 -13.85
C LEU A 568 4.66 -16.00 -15.14
N PHE A 569 3.44 -16.52 -15.29
CA PHE A 569 2.58 -16.31 -16.46
C PHE A 569 1.56 -15.18 -16.27
N HIS A 570 1.78 -14.29 -15.31
CA HIS A 570 0.85 -13.20 -15.01
C HIS A 570 0.56 -12.36 -16.27
N PRO A 571 -0.73 -12.11 -16.62
CA PRO A 571 -1.08 -11.47 -17.89
C PRO A 571 -0.69 -9.98 -17.93
N HIS A 572 -0.70 -9.32 -16.77
CA HIS A 572 -0.34 -7.92 -16.62
C HIS A 572 1.18 -7.70 -16.67
N PHE A 573 1.64 -6.85 -17.60
CA PHE A 573 3.06 -6.65 -17.88
C PHE A 573 3.83 -6.08 -16.68
N PHE A 574 3.22 -5.17 -15.90
CA PHE A 574 3.86 -4.56 -14.74
C PHE A 574 4.16 -5.60 -13.65
N CYS A 575 3.25 -6.54 -13.41
CA CYS A 575 3.48 -7.63 -12.47
C CYS A 575 4.59 -8.56 -12.98
N LEU A 576 4.63 -8.83 -14.28
CA LEU A 576 5.71 -9.61 -14.89
C LEU A 576 7.07 -8.92 -14.73
N GLU A 577 7.16 -7.59 -14.86
CA GLU A 577 8.39 -6.83 -14.61
C GLU A 577 8.83 -6.92 -13.15
N ILE A 578 7.91 -6.76 -12.20
CA ILE A 578 8.20 -6.95 -10.77
C ILE A 578 8.73 -8.36 -10.51
N LEU A 579 8.04 -9.39 -11.01
CA LEU A 579 8.44 -10.78 -10.83
C LEU A 579 9.79 -11.07 -11.46
N THR A 580 10.07 -10.53 -12.64
CA THR A 580 11.37 -10.66 -13.31
C THR A 580 12.47 -10.07 -12.43
N GLU A 581 12.25 -8.89 -11.84
CA GLU A 581 13.21 -8.25 -10.92
C GLU A 581 13.42 -9.07 -9.63
N LEU A 582 12.37 -9.67 -9.07
CA LEU A 582 12.47 -10.56 -7.90
C LEU A 582 13.26 -11.84 -8.22
N TRP A 583 13.01 -12.44 -9.38
CA TRP A 583 13.79 -13.59 -9.85
C TRP A 583 15.25 -13.23 -10.08
N CYS A 584 15.55 -12.08 -10.68
CA CYS A 584 16.93 -11.62 -10.87
C CYS A 584 17.63 -11.38 -9.53
N PHE A 585 16.93 -10.78 -8.56
CA PHE A 585 17.43 -10.60 -7.20
C PHE A 585 17.73 -11.94 -6.53
N PHE A 586 16.81 -12.90 -6.62
CA PHE A 586 17.01 -14.25 -6.11
C PHE A 586 18.24 -14.91 -6.74
N THR A 587 18.34 -14.92 -8.07
CA THR A 587 19.47 -15.52 -8.78
C THR A 587 20.81 -14.90 -8.39
N ARG A 588 20.84 -13.59 -8.10
CA ARG A 588 22.06 -12.88 -7.69
C ARG A 588 22.47 -13.16 -6.24
N CYS A 589 21.51 -13.43 -5.36
CA CYS A 589 21.73 -13.47 -3.91
C CYS A 589 21.66 -14.88 -3.31
N ALA A 590 21.00 -15.84 -3.97
CA ALA A 590 20.88 -17.21 -3.50
C ALA A 590 22.16 -18.03 -3.73
N GLU A 591 22.29 -19.14 -3.00
CA GLU A 591 23.36 -20.11 -3.24
C GLU A 591 23.29 -20.68 -4.67
N SER A 592 24.45 -20.98 -5.25
CA SER A 592 24.56 -21.40 -6.65
C SER A 592 23.78 -22.68 -6.96
N GLU A 593 23.65 -23.60 -6.00
CA GLU A 593 22.90 -24.85 -6.16
C GLU A 593 21.39 -24.60 -6.17
N THR A 594 20.88 -23.84 -5.20
CA THR A 594 19.46 -23.49 -5.08
C THR A 594 18.97 -22.65 -6.26
N SER A 595 19.76 -21.66 -6.67
CA SER A 595 19.46 -20.85 -7.85
C SER A 595 19.42 -21.71 -9.13
N THR A 596 20.39 -22.61 -9.31
CA THR A 596 20.42 -23.54 -10.46
C THR A 596 19.22 -24.48 -10.45
N TYR A 597 18.82 -25.01 -9.29
CA TYR A 597 17.64 -25.86 -9.16
C TYR A 597 16.36 -25.15 -9.61
N LEU A 598 16.07 -23.94 -9.12
CA LEU A 598 14.86 -23.21 -9.49
C LEU A 598 14.88 -22.71 -10.93
N ILE A 599 16.04 -22.30 -11.45
CA ILE A 599 16.17 -21.96 -12.89
C ILE A 599 15.86 -23.18 -13.76
N ASN A 600 16.27 -24.39 -13.35
CA ASN A 600 15.91 -25.62 -14.06
C ASN A 600 14.40 -25.92 -14.00
N GLN A 601 13.72 -25.62 -12.89
CA GLN A 601 12.26 -25.73 -12.80
C GLN A 601 11.54 -24.74 -13.73
N LEU A 602 11.97 -23.47 -13.72
CA LEU A 602 11.46 -22.45 -14.64
C LEU A 602 11.65 -22.86 -16.11
N PHE A 603 12.82 -23.40 -16.42
CA PHE A 603 13.12 -23.93 -17.75
C PHE A 603 12.16 -25.05 -18.15
N LEU A 604 11.87 -25.98 -17.23
CA LEU A 604 10.95 -27.09 -17.48
C LEU A 604 9.52 -26.58 -17.73
N LEU A 605 9.05 -25.59 -16.96
CA LEU A 605 7.75 -24.94 -17.16
C LEU A 605 7.68 -24.20 -18.50
N LEU A 606 8.74 -23.49 -18.89
CA LEU A 606 8.78 -22.83 -20.19
C LEU A 606 8.76 -23.86 -21.33
N LYS A 607 9.45 -24.99 -21.16
CA LYS A 607 9.46 -26.10 -22.12
C LYS A 607 8.09 -26.76 -22.27
N THR A 608 7.29 -26.88 -21.20
CA THR A 608 5.93 -27.41 -21.29
C THR A 608 4.98 -26.44 -21.99
N ALA A 609 5.16 -25.13 -21.79
CA ALA A 609 4.37 -24.06 -22.41
C ALA A 609 4.70 -23.78 -23.90
N ALA A 610 5.81 -24.32 -24.42
CA ALA A 610 6.25 -24.11 -25.79
C ALA A 610 5.25 -24.66 -26.83
N SER A 611 4.73 -23.78 -27.69
CA SER A 611 3.82 -24.10 -28.81
C SER A 611 4.22 -23.34 -30.07
N SER A 612 4.07 -23.96 -31.25
CA SER A 612 4.56 -23.42 -32.51
C SER A 612 3.80 -22.18 -33.01
N GLU A 613 2.52 -22.04 -32.67
CA GLU A 613 1.64 -20.98 -33.19
C GLU A 613 1.99 -19.58 -32.70
N LYS A 614 2.56 -19.44 -31.49
CA LYS A 614 2.72 -18.14 -30.82
C LYS A 614 4.16 -17.62 -30.76
N VAL A 615 5.15 -18.33 -31.30
CA VAL A 615 6.58 -17.93 -31.21
C VAL A 615 6.95 -16.81 -32.15
N LEU A 616 6.38 -16.75 -33.36
CA LEU A 616 6.70 -15.67 -34.30
C LEU A 616 5.92 -14.39 -34.01
N ALA A 617 4.83 -14.47 -33.23
CA ALA A 617 4.05 -13.31 -32.82
C ALA A 617 4.80 -12.51 -31.73
N PRO A 618 5.25 -11.27 -31.99
CA PRO A 618 5.85 -10.43 -30.96
C PRO A 618 4.85 -10.19 -29.82
N LEU A 619 5.35 -10.12 -28.59
CA LEU A 619 4.56 -9.89 -27.37
C LEU A 619 3.57 -11.01 -26.99
N SER A 620 3.63 -12.19 -27.61
CA SER A 620 2.88 -13.34 -27.13
C SER A 620 3.25 -13.68 -25.68
N ALA A 621 2.33 -14.24 -24.90
CA ALA A 621 2.59 -14.60 -23.50
C ALA A 621 3.85 -15.47 -23.35
N PHE A 622 4.02 -16.44 -24.24
CA PHE A 622 5.22 -17.28 -24.28
C PHE A 622 6.50 -16.47 -24.52
N ARG A 623 6.50 -15.54 -25.49
CA ARG A 623 7.65 -14.67 -25.75
C ARG A 623 7.95 -13.72 -24.59
N LYS A 624 6.93 -13.18 -23.92
CA LYS A 624 7.09 -12.34 -22.72
C LYS A 624 7.78 -13.09 -21.59
N VAL A 625 7.36 -14.34 -21.33
CA VAL A 625 8.00 -15.19 -20.31
C VAL A 625 9.39 -15.64 -20.74
N ALA A 626 9.61 -15.97 -22.02
CA ALA A 626 10.94 -16.27 -22.55
C ALA A 626 11.90 -15.07 -22.39
N ARG A 627 11.41 -13.84 -22.55
CA ARG A 627 12.18 -12.62 -22.29
C ARG A 627 12.53 -12.46 -20.82
N ALA A 628 11.57 -12.62 -19.92
CA ALA A 628 11.83 -12.62 -18.48
C ALA A 628 12.90 -13.66 -18.12
N PHE A 629 12.77 -14.88 -18.64
CA PHE A 629 13.73 -15.96 -18.42
C PHE A 629 15.14 -15.63 -18.96
N CYS A 630 15.25 -15.01 -20.14
CA CYS A 630 16.55 -14.58 -20.68
C CYS A 630 17.21 -13.50 -19.79
N ILE A 631 16.42 -12.57 -19.24
CA ILE A 631 16.92 -11.56 -18.29
C ILE A 631 17.40 -12.25 -17.00
N ILE A 632 16.62 -13.20 -16.46
CA ILE A 632 17.02 -13.98 -15.26
C ILE A 632 18.33 -14.72 -15.51
N LEU A 633 18.49 -15.38 -16.66
CA LEU A 633 19.71 -16.09 -17.04
C LEU A 633 20.93 -15.17 -17.15
N SER A 634 20.75 -13.88 -17.49
CA SER A 634 21.87 -12.94 -17.57
C SER A 634 22.54 -12.67 -16.21
N TYR A 635 21.84 -12.96 -15.10
CA TYR A 635 22.37 -12.89 -13.74
C TYR A 635 22.81 -14.25 -13.18
N ALA A 636 22.60 -15.35 -13.92
CA ALA A 636 22.95 -16.70 -13.49
C ALA A 636 24.44 -17.00 -13.68
N SER A 637 24.92 -18.07 -13.02
CA SER A 637 26.30 -18.53 -13.21
C SER A 637 26.51 -19.07 -14.64
N CYS A 638 27.74 -18.95 -15.16
CA CYS A 638 28.08 -19.50 -16.48
C CYS A 638 27.75 -21.00 -16.60
N ALA A 639 27.98 -21.76 -15.52
CA ALA A 639 27.66 -23.19 -15.47
C ALA A 639 26.16 -23.48 -15.60
N THR A 640 25.31 -22.65 -14.99
CA THR A 640 23.85 -22.75 -15.12
C THR A 640 23.40 -22.45 -16.54
N VAL A 641 23.94 -21.39 -17.16
CA VAL A 641 23.62 -21.02 -18.56
C VAL A 641 24.05 -22.12 -19.53
N ASP A 642 25.25 -22.68 -19.34
CA ASP A 642 25.79 -23.82 -20.09
C ASP A 642 24.90 -25.06 -19.98
N GLN A 643 24.44 -25.39 -18.76
CA GLN A 643 23.53 -26.51 -18.52
C GLN A 643 22.20 -26.30 -19.26
N ILE A 644 21.56 -25.14 -19.10
CA ILE A 644 20.29 -24.82 -19.76
C ILE A 644 20.43 -24.89 -21.28
N TYR A 645 21.49 -24.31 -21.83
CA TYR A 645 21.76 -24.36 -23.26
C TYR A 645 21.90 -25.81 -23.76
N THR A 646 22.67 -26.63 -23.04
CA THR A 646 22.87 -28.05 -23.35
C THR A 646 21.56 -28.85 -23.25
N CYS A 647 20.70 -28.54 -22.27
CA CYS A 647 19.39 -29.17 -22.11
C CYS A 647 18.39 -28.80 -23.22
N VAL A 648 18.44 -27.57 -23.75
CA VAL A 648 17.67 -27.16 -24.93
C VAL A 648 18.11 -27.94 -26.17
N LEU A 649 19.41 -28.13 -26.34
CA LEU A 649 19.96 -28.85 -27.48
C LEU A 649 19.73 -30.36 -27.39
N ASN A 650 20.07 -31.02 -26.30
CA ASN A 650 20.06 -32.49 -26.21
C ASN A 650 18.70 -33.16 -26.51
N ASP A 651 17.60 -32.42 -26.47
CA ASP A 651 16.25 -32.88 -26.82
C ASP A 651 15.88 -32.59 -28.30
N HIS A 652 16.85 -32.72 -29.21
CA HIS A 652 16.77 -32.36 -30.64
C HIS A 652 15.60 -32.98 -31.43
N ASN A 653 14.99 -34.06 -30.91
CA ASN A 653 13.88 -34.74 -31.57
C ASN A 653 12.50 -34.21 -31.18
N SER A 654 12.40 -33.29 -30.20
CA SER A 654 11.13 -32.70 -29.79
C SER A 654 10.87 -31.37 -30.50
N SER A 655 9.73 -31.28 -31.20
CA SER A 655 9.24 -30.04 -31.82
C SER A 655 9.23 -28.87 -30.84
N LYS A 656 8.85 -29.13 -29.58
CA LYS A 656 8.81 -28.16 -28.49
C LYS A 656 10.18 -27.57 -28.14
N SER A 657 11.25 -28.37 -28.11
CA SER A 657 12.59 -27.85 -27.78
C SER A 657 13.12 -26.89 -28.84
N SER A 658 12.85 -27.16 -30.12
CA SER A 658 13.25 -26.26 -31.21
C SER A 658 12.49 -24.92 -31.19
N VAL A 659 11.21 -24.96 -30.81
CA VAL A 659 10.34 -23.79 -30.66
C VAL A 659 10.78 -22.93 -29.46
N LEU A 660 11.13 -23.58 -28.35
CA LEU A 660 11.70 -22.94 -27.17
C LEU A 660 13.05 -22.29 -27.49
N HIS A 661 13.95 -23.01 -28.15
CA HIS A 661 15.25 -22.50 -28.56
C HIS A 661 15.10 -21.21 -29.40
N LEU A 662 14.21 -21.23 -30.38
CA LEU A 662 13.93 -20.05 -31.20
C LEU A 662 13.42 -18.88 -30.36
N ALA A 663 12.48 -19.11 -29.44
CA ALA A 663 11.96 -18.03 -28.59
C ALA A 663 13.05 -17.41 -27.69
N LEU A 664 13.94 -18.23 -27.11
CA LEU A 664 15.06 -17.73 -26.30
C LEU A 664 16.01 -16.86 -27.13
N LEU A 665 16.35 -17.29 -28.36
CA LEU A 665 17.17 -16.49 -29.27
C LEU A 665 16.48 -15.17 -29.65
N MET A 666 15.19 -15.24 -29.99
CA MET A 666 14.37 -14.08 -30.31
C MET A 666 14.21 -13.11 -29.14
N GLU A 667 14.43 -13.57 -27.91
CA GLU A 667 14.35 -12.76 -26.70
C GLU A 667 15.69 -12.32 -26.11
N GLY A 668 16.81 -12.72 -26.72
CA GLY A 668 18.15 -12.28 -26.31
C GLY A 668 18.77 -13.17 -25.24
N PHE A 669 18.78 -14.48 -25.48
CA PHE A 669 19.53 -15.44 -24.67
C PHE A 669 20.99 -14.96 -24.45
N PRO A 670 21.53 -15.04 -23.22
CA PRO A 670 22.82 -14.44 -22.87
C PRO A 670 24.01 -15.27 -23.37
N PHE A 671 24.36 -15.14 -24.66
CA PHE A 671 25.49 -15.85 -25.27
C PHE A 671 26.85 -15.51 -24.64
N ASP A 672 27.01 -14.30 -24.13
CA ASP A 672 28.25 -13.86 -23.50
C ASP A 672 28.54 -14.57 -22.18
N SER A 673 27.50 -15.12 -21.53
CA SER A 673 27.60 -15.90 -20.30
C SER A 673 27.90 -17.38 -20.53
N LEU A 674 27.95 -17.85 -21.78
CA LEU A 674 28.34 -19.23 -22.11
C LEU A 674 29.86 -19.40 -21.99
N SER A 675 30.30 -20.59 -21.58
CA SER A 675 31.72 -20.94 -21.66
C SER A 675 32.22 -20.94 -23.11
N ASP A 676 33.49 -20.57 -23.31
CA ASP A 676 34.07 -20.40 -24.66
C ASP A 676 33.84 -21.63 -25.56
N GLY A 677 33.97 -22.84 -25.01
CA GLY A 677 33.76 -24.09 -25.75
C GLY A 677 32.31 -24.27 -26.20
N ILE A 678 31.34 -24.03 -25.32
CA ILE A 678 29.91 -24.15 -25.65
C ILE A 678 29.48 -23.03 -26.59
N ARG A 679 29.98 -21.80 -26.38
CA ARG A 679 29.69 -20.66 -27.26
C ARG A 679 30.15 -20.93 -28.70
N VAL A 680 31.36 -21.45 -28.90
CA VAL A 680 31.85 -21.82 -30.24
C VAL A 680 30.99 -22.95 -30.84
N HIS A 681 30.65 -23.97 -30.05
CA HIS A 681 29.77 -25.05 -30.51
C HIS A 681 28.39 -24.54 -30.94
N ALA A 682 27.79 -23.66 -30.13
CA ALA A 682 26.50 -23.02 -30.37
C ALA A 682 26.46 -22.26 -31.70
N VAL A 683 27.45 -21.41 -31.92
CA VAL A 683 27.61 -20.63 -33.16
C VAL A 683 27.77 -21.57 -34.36
N ASN A 684 28.62 -22.59 -34.24
CA ASN A 684 28.85 -23.56 -35.31
C ASN A 684 27.58 -24.35 -35.66
N GLN A 685 26.78 -24.71 -34.66
CA GLN A 685 25.52 -25.42 -34.85
C GLN A 685 24.46 -24.56 -35.53
N LEU A 686 24.34 -23.28 -35.16
CA LEU A 686 23.44 -22.33 -35.83
C LEU A 686 23.78 -22.19 -37.31
N PHE A 687 25.06 -22.01 -37.65
CA PHE A 687 25.51 -21.92 -39.04
C PHE A 687 25.31 -23.23 -39.80
N THR A 688 25.65 -24.37 -39.22
CA THR A 688 25.48 -25.69 -39.86
C THR A 688 24.01 -25.97 -40.15
N SER A 689 23.12 -25.67 -39.19
CA SER A 689 21.67 -25.84 -39.33
C SER A 689 21.08 -24.93 -40.40
N PHE A 690 21.54 -23.67 -40.46
CA PHE A 690 21.15 -22.72 -41.50
C PHE A 690 21.58 -23.17 -42.90
N VAL A 691 22.85 -23.53 -43.08
CA VAL A 691 23.38 -24.01 -44.37
C VAL A 691 22.66 -25.29 -44.80
N GLY A 692 22.42 -26.24 -43.89
CA GLY A 692 21.64 -27.44 -44.15
C GLY A 692 20.19 -27.14 -44.56
N TYR A 693 19.57 -26.14 -43.94
CA TYR A 693 18.22 -25.69 -44.32
C TYR A 693 18.19 -25.07 -45.73
N LEU A 694 19.15 -24.22 -46.07
CA LEU A 694 19.25 -23.65 -47.41
C LEU A 694 19.43 -24.73 -48.49
N GLN A 695 20.31 -25.71 -48.23
CA GLN A 695 20.60 -26.81 -49.16
C GLN A 695 19.42 -27.76 -49.35
N SER A 696 18.66 -28.05 -48.28
CA SER A 696 17.48 -28.91 -48.35
C SER A 696 16.27 -28.24 -49.01
N SER A 697 16.13 -26.92 -48.84
CA SER A 697 15.02 -26.13 -49.39
C SER A 697 15.20 -25.81 -50.88
N LEU A 698 16.43 -25.75 -51.38
CA LEU A 698 16.76 -25.61 -52.80
C LEU A 698 17.00 -26.99 -53.44
N LYS A 699 16.00 -27.57 -54.12
CA LYS A 699 16.21 -28.74 -55.00
C LYS A 699 16.63 -28.31 -56.41
N ASN A 700 17.19 -29.25 -57.18
CA ASN A 700 17.54 -29.05 -58.59
C ASN A 700 16.35 -28.46 -59.35
N HIS A 701 16.59 -27.41 -60.15
CA HIS A 701 15.64 -26.54 -60.89
C HIS A 701 15.18 -25.23 -60.20
N GLY A 702 15.66 -24.88 -59.00
CA GLY A 702 15.48 -23.52 -58.44
C GLY A 702 14.09 -23.22 -57.85
N ALA A 703 13.20 -24.21 -57.83
CA ALA A 703 11.94 -24.16 -57.10
C ALA A 703 12.19 -24.43 -55.60
N ILE A 704 11.65 -23.57 -54.73
CA ILE A 704 11.71 -23.78 -53.27
C ILE A 704 10.62 -24.76 -52.87
N VAL A 705 11.00 -25.81 -52.15
CA VAL A 705 10.06 -26.62 -51.37
C VAL A 705 10.33 -26.30 -49.92
N LEU A 706 9.45 -25.49 -49.31
CA LEU A 706 9.50 -25.24 -47.87
C LEU A 706 9.24 -26.57 -47.16
N PRO A 707 10.23 -27.15 -46.46
CA PRO A 707 9.96 -28.34 -45.67
C PRO A 707 8.94 -27.98 -44.59
N THR A 708 7.89 -28.78 -44.44
CA THR A 708 7.07 -28.75 -43.23
C THR A 708 7.97 -29.21 -42.09
N SER A 709 8.49 -28.28 -41.30
CA SER A 709 9.30 -28.63 -40.13
C SER A 709 8.47 -29.50 -39.19
N SER A 710 9.09 -30.49 -38.54
CA SER A 710 8.44 -31.26 -37.47
C SER A 710 7.96 -30.37 -36.31
N SER A 711 8.49 -29.14 -36.24
CA SER A 711 8.15 -28.09 -35.28
C SER A 711 6.99 -27.17 -35.68
N GLY A 712 6.44 -27.29 -36.89
CA GLY A 712 5.35 -26.44 -37.38
C GLY A 712 5.73 -25.00 -37.72
N VAL A 713 6.95 -24.54 -37.40
CA VAL A 713 7.47 -23.20 -37.74
C VAL A 713 8.29 -23.27 -39.03
N ILE A 714 7.81 -22.62 -40.09
CA ILE A 714 8.51 -22.48 -41.37
C ILE A 714 9.80 -21.68 -41.15
N GLY A 715 10.93 -22.15 -41.69
CA GLY A 715 12.18 -21.38 -41.68
C GLY A 715 12.87 -21.28 -40.31
N LEU A 716 12.57 -22.18 -39.37
CA LEU A 716 13.11 -22.15 -38.01
C LEU A 716 14.64 -21.91 -37.92
N PRO A 717 15.51 -22.60 -38.70
CA PRO A 717 16.96 -22.33 -38.66
C PRO A 717 17.34 -20.92 -39.14
N VAL A 718 16.56 -20.33 -40.04
CA VAL A 718 16.76 -18.97 -40.55
C VAL A 718 16.38 -17.95 -39.48
N HIS A 719 15.22 -18.12 -38.85
CA HIS A 719 14.78 -17.24 -37.75
C HIS A 719 15.73 -17.31 -36.55
N ALA A 720 16.23 -18.50 -36.22
CA ALA A 720 17.18 -18.70 -35.13
C ALA A 720 18.50 -17.94 -35.37
N LEU A 721 19.08 -18.11 -36.56
CA LEU A 721 20.33 -17.43 -36.91
C LEU A 721 20.15 -15.90 -37.00
N ALA A 722 19.06 -15.42 -37.60
CA ALA A 722 18.77 -13.99 -37.68
C ALA A 722 18.69 -13.35 -36.28
N SER A 723 17.97 -14.01 -35.37
CA SER A 723 17.79 -13.54 -33.99
C SER A 723 19.12 -13.55 -33.22
N ALA A 724 19.91 -14.61 -33.37
CA ALA A 724 21.23 -14.70 -32.76
C ALA A 724 22.16 -13.60 -33.26
N LEU A 725 22.22 -13.31 -34.56
CA LEU A 725 23.08 -12.24 -35.11
C LEU A 725 22.65 -10.84 -34.68
N GLN A 726 21.35 -10.60 -34.50
CA GLN A 726 20.85 -9.29 -34.05
C GLN A 726 21.12 -9.02 -32.58
N ARG A 727 21.15 -10.06 -31.74
CA ARG A 727 21.20 -9.91 -30.27
C ARG A 727 22.47 -10.44 -29.62
N CYS A 728 23.30 -11.19 -30.35
CA CYS A 728 24.55 -11.78 -29.86
C CYS A 728 25.72 -11.23 -30.68
N GLU A 729 26.82 -10.85 -30.03
CA GLU A 729 28.04 -10.39 -30.71
C GLU A 729 28.83 -11.57 -31.34
N ILE A 730 28.31 -12.16 -32.41
CA ILE A 730 28.99 -13.24 -33.14
C ILE A 730 30.04 -12.63 -34.07
N LYS A 731 31.33 -12.86 -33.80
CA LYS A 731 32.46 -12.34 -34.58
C LYS A 731 33.16 -13.39 -35.46
N ASP A 732 32.87 -14.67 -35.26
CA ASP A 732 33.46 -15.78 -36.01
C ASP A 732 32.48 -16.33 -37.06
N TYR A 733 32.87 -16.21 -38.33
CA TYR A 733 32.09 -16.63 -39.50
C TYR A 733 32.79 -17.73 -40.32
N SER A 734 33.80 -18.40 -39.73
CA SER A 734 34.71 -19.32 -40.43
C SER A 734 34.03 -20.50 -41.15
N LEU A 735 32.80 -20.86 -40.77
CA LEU A 735 32.01 -21.94 -41.40
C LEU A 735 31.25 -21.53 -42.67
N ILE A 736 31.17 -20.25 -43.01
CA ILE A 736 30.43 -19.77 -44.18
C ILE A 736 31.39 -19.68 -45.38
N ASP A 737 31.21 -20.58 -46.34
CA ASP A 737 31.91 -20.52 -47.62
C ASP A 737 31.18 -19.65 -48.66
N GLY A 738 31.90 -19.21 -49.71
CA GLY A 738 31.31 -18.41 -50.80
C GLY A 738 30.16 -19.11 -51.54
N LYS A 739 30.10 -20.45 -51.47
CA LYS A 739 29.01 -21.26 -52.01
C LYS A 739 27.73 -21.11 -51.18
N SER A 740 27.83 -21.11 -49.85
CA SER A 740 26.71 -20.89 -48.92
C SER A 740 26.11 -19.50 -49.10
N ILE A 741 26.95 -18.49 -49.29
CA ILE A 741 26.51 -17.10 -49.56
C ILE A 741 25.75 -17.02 -50.88
N THR A 742 26.29 -17.61 -51.94
CA THR A 742 25.61 -17.68 -53.24
C THR A 742 24.28 -18.42 -53.14
N THR A 743 24.20 -19.46 -52.31
CA THR A 743 22.97 -20.23 -52.07
C THR A 743 21.95 -19.40 -51.28
N MET A 744 22.38 -18.61 -50.30
CA MET A 744 21.53 -17.69 -49.54
C MET A 744 20.88 -16.64 -50.43
N PHE A 745 21.63 -16.00 -51.34
CA PHE A 745 21.06 -15.02 -52.27
C PHE A 745 20.08 -15.67 -53.27
N LYS A 746 20.39 -16.88 -53.77
CA LYS A 746 19.46 -17.66 -54.60
C LYS A 746 18.17 -17.99 -53.84
N PHE A 747 18.29 -18.43 -52.59
CA PHE A 747 17.16 -18.69 -51.71
C PHE A 747 16.31 -17.43 -51.49
N SER A 748 16.93 -16.29 -51.20
CA SER A 748 16.26 -15.00 -50.99
C SER A 748 15.41 -14.59 -52.20
N ILE A 749 15.98 -14.66 -53.41
CA ILE A 749 15.29 -14.32 -54.66
C ILE A 749 14.14 -15.28 -54.93
N SER A 750 14.38 -16.58 -54.77
CA SER A 750 13.32 -17.58 -54.94
C SER A 750 12.20 -17.43 -53.90
N LEU A 751 12.50 -16.95 -52.69
CA LEU A 751 11.52 -16.69 -51.63
C LEU A 751 10.64 -15.47 -51.96
N ILE A 752 11.23 -14.40 -52.50
CA ILE A 752 10.50 -13.23 -53.02
C ILE A 752 9.56 -13.65 -54.15
N ASN A 753 10.03 -14.49 -55.07
CA ASN A 753 9.19 -15.03 -56.15
C ASN A 753 8.04 -15.89 -55.62
N LEU A 754 8.31 -16.74 -54.63
CA LEU A 754 7.28 -17.56 -53.98
C LEU A 754 6.21 -16.67 -53.32
N TYR A 755 6.61 -15.61 -52.61
CA TYR A 755 5.70 -14.64 -51.99
C TYR A 755 4.72 -14.01 -53.00
N ARG A 756 5.20 -13.65 -54.20
CA ARG A 756 4.36 -13.07 -55.26
C ARG A 756 3.26 -14.02 -55.74
N THR A 757 3.54 -15.32 -55.74
CA THR A 757 2.62 -16.36 -56.24
C THR A 757 1.81 -17.07 -55.15
N ALA A 758 2.13 -16.85 -53.87
CA ALA A 758 1.54 -17.56 -52.74
C ALA A 758 0.13 -17.04 -52.37
N PRO A 759 -0.73 -17.88 -51.77
CA PRO A 759 -2.03 -17.44 -51.23
C PRO A 759 -1.85 -16.49 -50.05
N ASP A 760 -2.83 -15.61 -49.81
CA ASP A 760 -2.73 -14.59 -48.76
C ASP A 760 -2.52 -15.17 -47.35
N SER A 761 -3.00 -16.39 -47.08
CA SER A 761 -2.81 -17.09 -45.80
C SER A 761 -1.35 -17.46 -45.49
N SER A 762 -0.49 -17.63 -46.50
CA SER A 762 0.94 -17.98 -46.30
C SER A 762 1.89 -16.79 -46.46
N LYS A 763 1.41 -15.65 -46.99
CA LYS A 763 2.22 -14.43 -47.16
C LYS A 763 2.78 -13.89 -45.84
N GLY A 764 2.05 -14.00 -44.74
CA GLY A 764 2.55 -13.60 -43.41
C GLY A 764 3.85 -14.31 -43.02
N HIS A 765 3.84 -15.64 -43.08
CA HIS A 765 5.01 -16.47 -42.76
C HIS A 765 6.17 -16.23 -43.74
N LEU A 766 5.88 -16.05 -45.02
CA LEU A 766 6.88 -15.76 -46.04
C LEU A 766 7.52 -14.37 -45.84
N ALA A 767 6.74 -13.35 -45.47
CA ALA A 767 7.26 -12.02 -45.14
C ALA A 767 8.23 -12.07 -43.96
N GLN A 768 7.86 -12.76 -42.87
CA GLN A 768 8.74 -12.95 -41.72
C GLN A 768 10.04 -13.66 -42.09
N LEU A 769 9.97 -14.67 -42.96
CA LEU A 769 11.15 -15.37 -43.45
C LEU A 769 12.03 -14.47 -44.32
N ILE A 770 11.45 -13.66 -45.21
CA ILE A 770 12.17 -12.64 -46.00
C ILE A 770 12.89 -11.68 -45.04
N SER A 771 12.18 -11.15 -44.04
CA SER A 771 12.73 -10.25 -43.02
C SER A 771 13.97 -10.85 -42.34
N SER A 772 13.88 -12.11 -41.91
CA SER A 772 14.97 -12.80 -41.22
C SER A 772 16.19 -13.03 -42.12
N VAL A 773 15.97 -13.33 -43.41
CA VAL A 773 17.08 -13.46 -44.36
C VAL A 773 17.76 -12.11 -44.61
N LEU A 774 16.99 -11.01 -44.69
CA LEU A 774 17.57 -9.66 -44.81
C LEU A 774 18.42 -9.31 -43.59
N ASP A 775 17.99 -9.69 -42.39
CA ASP A 775 18.75 -9.48 -41.16
C ASP A 775 20.07 -10.25 -41.15
N ILE A 776 20.07 -11.51 -41.62
CA ILE A 776 21.29 -12.32 -41.76
C ILE A 776 22.26 -11.64 -42.75
N ILE A 777 21.78 -11.25 -43.93
CA ILE A 777 22.61 -10.60 -44.97
C ILE A 777 23.19 -9.28 -44.44
N SER A 778 22.39 -8.49 -43.73
CA SER A 778 22.82 -7.22 -43.14
C SER A 778 23.99 -7.38 -42.17
N ASN A 779 23.94 -8.42 -41.34
CA ASN A 779 25.00 -8.73 -40.37
C ASN A 779 26.22 -9.40 -41.03
N MET A 780 26.05 -10.13 -42.14
CA MET A 780 27.13 -10.80 -42.88
C MET A 780 27.69 -9.98 -44.05
N ARG A 781 27.49 -8.67 -44.05
CA ARG A 781 27.82 -7.79 -45.19
C ARG A 781 29.25 -7.98 -45.74
N HIS A 782 30.23 -8.23 -44.86
CA HIS A 782 31.65 -8.35 -45.20
C HIS A 782 31.99 -9.59 -46.04
N LEU A 783 31.08 -10.57 -46.11
CA LEU A 783 31.26 -11.81 -46.87
C LEU A 783 30.52 -11.79 -48.22
N CYS A 784 29.62 -10.82 -48.43
CA CYS A 784 28.69 -10.81 -49.56
C CYS A 784 29.30 -10.14 -50.82
N ALA A 785 29.06 -10.72 -52.00
CA ALA A 785 29.55 -10.18 -53.26
C ALA A 785 28.61 -9.09 -53.85
N PHE A 786 29.20 -8.05 -54.45
CA PHE A 786 28.51 -6.88 -55.01
C PHE A 786 27.32 -7.23 -55.93
N TYR A 787 27.54 -8.06 -56.95
CA TYR A 787 26.50 -8.40 -57.94
C TYR A 787 25.28 -9.12 -57.34
N GLN A 788 25.46 -9.78 -56.19
CA GLN A 788 24.39 -10.50 -55.50
C GLN A 788 23.49 -9.53 -54.72
N MET A 789 24.08 -8.51 -54.10
CA MET A 789 23.35 -7.43 -53.42
C MET A 789 22.54 -6.57 -54.39
N GLU A 790 23.11 -6.23 -55.54
CA GLU A 790 22.44 -5.47 -56.59
C GLU A 790 21.17 -6.20 -57.06
N LYS A 791 21.31 -7.48 -57.42
CA LYS A 791 20.18 -8.30 -57.87
C LYS A 791 19.07 -8.42 -56.82
N LEU A 792 19.43 -8.63 -55.55
CA LEU A 792 18.45 -8.72 -54.47
C LEU A 792 17.73 -7.37 -54.25
N THR A 793 18.44 -6.25 -54.34
CA THR A 793 17.88 -4.91 -54.18
C THR A 793 16.81 -4.61 -55.23
N LEU A 794 17.06 -4.97 -56.49
CA LEU A 794 16.08 -4.82 -57.57
C LEU A 794 14.82 -5.67 -57.36
N GLU A 795 14.99 -6.90 -56.85
CA GLU A 795 13.86 -7.78 -56.52
C GLU A 795 13.03 -7.26 -55.34
N LEU A 796 13.69 -6.69 -54.32
CA LEU A 796 13.03 -6.03 -53.20
C LEU A 796 12.29 -4.76 -53.64
N HIS A 797 12.92 -3.91 -54.46
CA HIS A 797 12.26 -2.74 -55.05
C HIS A 797 10.99 -3.13 -55.78
N THR A 798 11.09 -4.13 -56.67
CA THR A 798 9.92 -4.65 -57.39
C THR A 798 8.86 -5.17 -56.41
N LEU A 799 9.24 -5.95 -55.38
CA LEU A 799 8.32 -6.49 -54.38
C LEU A 799 7.53 -5.41 -53.63
N PHE A 800 8.21 -4.37 -53.14
CA PHE A 800 7.56 -3.31 -52.37
C PHE A 800 6.75 -2.35 -53.24
N MET A 801 7.21 -2.05 -54.45
CA MET A 801 6.54 -1.11 -55.35
C MET A 801 5.35 -1.73 -56.12
N SER A 802 5.38 -3.04 -56.40
CA SER A 802 4.33 -3.72 -57.18
C SER A 802 3.23 -4.40 -56.34
N SER A 803 3.24 -4.22 -55.02
CA SER A 803 2.33 -4.93 -54.11
C SER A 803 0.95 -4.27 -53.99
N SER A 804 -0.12 -5.06 -53.82
CA SER A 804 -1.47 -4.57 -53.51
C SER A 804 -1.58 -4.05 -52.06
N ASP A 805 -2.60 -3.27 -51.72
CA ASP A 805 -2.67 -2.62 -50.39
C ASP A 805 -2.73 -3.62 -49.20
N ASN A 806 -3.43 -4.76 -49.36
CA ASN A 806 -3.41 -5.84 -48.35
C ASN A 806 -2.02 -6.51 -48.23
N SER A 807 -1.30 -6.65 -49.35
CA SER A 807 0.08 -7.16 -49.38
C SER A 807 1.07 -6.18 -48.75
N LYS A 808 0.87 -4.86 -48.96
CA LYS A 808 1.66 -3.80 -48.32
C LYS A 808 1.54 -3.81 -46.80
N ALA A 809 0.37 -4.13 -46.26
CA ALA A 809 0.17 -4.26 -44.81
C ALA A 809 1.01 -5.42 -44.23
N VAL A 810 1.10 -6.56 -44.91
CA VAL A 810 1.93 -7.70 -44.47
C VAL A 810 3.42 -7.42 -44.66
N LEU A 811 3.81 -6.86 -45.81
CA LEU A 811 5.21 -6.47 -46.11
C LEU A 811 5.74 -5.36 -45.20
N SER A 812 4.86 -4.60 -44.53
CA SER A 812 5.27 -3.59 -43.55
C SER A 812 6.12 -4.18 -42.42
N GLN A 813 5.91 -5.45 -42.08
CA GLN A 813 6.69 -6.16 -41.07
C GLN A 813 8.17 -6.34 -41.45
N CYS A 814 8.49 -6.29 -42.75
CA CYS A 814 9.85 -6.42 -43.27
C CYS A 814 10.62 -5.09 -43.28
N LYS A 815 9.95 -3.95 -43.06
CA LYS A 815 10.57 -2.61 -43.15
C LYS A 815 11.74 -2.39 -42.18
N PRO A 816 11.73 -2.89 -40.92
CA PRO A 816 12.89 -2.79 -40.04
C PRO A 816 14.13 -3.49 -40.63
N SER A 817 13.99 -4.74 -41.07
CA SER A 817 15.08 -5.52 -41.66
C SER A 817 15.51 -4.96 -43.02
N LEU A 818 14.57 -4.39 -43.79
CA LEU A 818 14.88 -3.66 -45.00
C LEU A 818 15.71 -2.41 -44.70
N ALA A 819 15.39 -1.64 -43.66
CA ALA A 819 16.20 -0.49 -43.27
C ALA A 819 17.63 -0.90 -42.89
N SER A 820 17.81 -2.00 -42.16
CA SER A 820 19.13 -2.56 -41.85
C SER A 820 19.89 -3.01 -43.11
N PHE A 821 19.19 -3.65 -44.05
CA PHE A 821 19.76 -4.06 -45.34
C PHE A 821 20.15 -2.85 -46.21
N MET A 822 19.33 -1.81 -46.20
CA MET A 822 19.59 -0.59 -46.97
C MET A 822 20.87 0.11 -46.48
N ALA A 823 21.08 0.16 -45.15
CA ALA A 823 22.27 0.75 -44.56
C ALA A 823 23.58 0.17 -45.14
N ILE A 824 23.63 -1.14 -45.41
CA ILE A 824 24.84 -1.81 -45.87
C ILE A 824 25.15 -1.56 -47.36
N LEU A 825 24.21 -1.01 -48.12
CA LEU A 825 24.43 -0.70 -49.54
C LEU A 825 25.41 0.46 -49.78
N GLY A 826 25.74 1.24 -48.75
CA GLY A 826 26.74 2.33 -48.88
C GLY A 826 28.16 1.81 -49.16
N HIS A 827 28.38 0.50 -49.01
CA HIS A 827 29.63 -0.16 -49.40
C HIS A 827 29.67 -0.61 -50.86
N LEU A 828 28.61 -0.36 -51.64
CA LEU A 828 28.54 -0.67 -53.06
C LEU A 828 29.26 0.44 -53.85
N ASN A 829 30.35 0.10 -54.53
CA ASN A 829 30.92 0.96 -55.59
C ASN A 829 29.99 0.92 -56.81
N SER A 830 28.86 1.65 -56.77
CA SER A 830 27.97 1.75 -57.92
C SER A 830 28.63 2.59 -59.01
N SER A 831 28.62 2.09 -60.26
CA SER A 831 29.03 2.88 -61.42
C SER A 831 28.09 4.08 -61.57
N GLU A 832 28.63 5.26 -61.84
CA GLU A 832 27.86 6.52 -61.98
C GLU A 832 26.92 6.57 -63.21
N ASP A 833 26.74 5.45 -63.91
CA ASP A 833 25.91 5.35 -65.10
C ASP A 833 24.41 5.45 -64.74
N ASP A 834 23.76 6.51 -65.21
CA ASP A 834 22.32 6.79 -65.02
C ASP A 834 21.41 5.73 -65.65
N SER A 835 21.95 4.82 -66.48
CA SER A 835 21.21 3.67 -67.04
C SER A 835 21.08 2.49 -66.07
N ASN A 836 21.75 2.51 -64.91
CA ASN A 836 21.66 1.43 -63.94
C ASN A 836 20.36 1.51 -63.13
N SER A 837 19.50 0.48 -63.24
CA SER A 837 18.23 0.34 -62.51
C SER A 837 18.40 0.35 -60.98
N LEU A 838 19.60 0.06 -60.47
CA LEU A 838 19.92 0.17 -59.05
C LEU A 838 19.88 1.62 -58.56
N CYS A 839 20.27 2.58 -59.40
CA CYS A 839 20.35 4.00 -59.05
C CYS A 839 18.96 4.64 -58.86
N SER A 840 17.91 4.12 -59.51
CA SER A 840 16.52 4.51 -59.24
C SER A 840 15.90 3.72 -58.07
N ALA A 841 16.28 2.45 -57.91
CA ALA A 841 15.68 1.57 -56.91
C ALA A 841 16.03 1.96 -55.45
N MET A 842 17.26 2.42 -55.20
CA MET A 842 17.71 2.78 -53.85
C MET A 842 16.97 4.01 -53.28
N PRO A 843 16.86 5.16 -54.00
CA PRO A 843 16.06 6.30 -53.54
C PRO A 843 14.61 5.93 -53.22
N ASP A 844 13.95 5.18 -54.11
CA ASP A 844 12.56 4.78 -53.92
C ASP A 844 12.33 3.97 -52.63
N LEU A 845 13.24 3.02 -52.34
CA LEU A 845 13.17 2.19 -51.13
C LEU A 845 13.45 2.99 -49.85
N TYR A 846 14.40 3.93 -49.88
CA TYR A 846 14.64 4.82 -48.73
C TYR A 846 13.47 5.78 -48.51
N HIS A 847 12.88 6.33 -49.57
CA HIS A 847 11.67 7.16 -49.47
C HIS A 847 10.49 6.36 -48.92
N LEU A 848 10.33 5.10 -49.32
CA LEU A 848 9.33 4.20 -48.74
C LEU A 848 9.49 4.08 -47.21
N LEU A 849 10.72 3.92 -46.72
CA LEU A 849 11.01 3.75 -45.29
C LEU A 849 10.82 5.04 -44.48
N VAL A 850 11.22 6.19 -45.04
CA VAL A 850 11.09 7.50 -44.37
C VAL A 850 9.64 7.99 -44.35
N ARG A 851 8.80 7.53 -45.28
CA ARG A 851 7.35 7.83 -45.34
C ARG A 851 6.49 7.08 -44.32
N GLU A 852 7.10 6.26 -43.46
CA GLU A 852 6.41 5.58 -42.37
C GLU A 852 5.83 6.55 -41.32
N ARG A 853 4.77 6.12 -40.63
CA ARG A 853 4.16 6.88 -39.53
C ARG A 853 4.72 6.52 -38.16
N HIS A 854 5.24 5.30 -38.01
CA HIS A 854 5.71 4.82 -36.72
C HIS A 854 7.07 5.46 -36.38
N TRP A 855 7.13 6.28 -35.33
CA TRP A 855 8.31 7.06 -34.95
C TRP A 855 9.59 6.20 -34.89
N ALA A 856 9.51 5.00 -34.28
CA ALA A 856 10.68 4.13 -34.17
C ALA A 856 11.20 3.62 -35.53
N LEU A 857 10.31 3.41 -36.52
CA LEU A 857 10.71 3.00 -37.87
C LEU A 857 11.34 4.16 -38.63
N VAL A 858 10.80 5.37 -38.46
CA VAL A 858 11.38 6.59 -39.06
C VAL A 858 12.78 6.84 -38.50
N HIS A 859 12.96 6.73 -37.17
CA HIS A 859 14.28 6.86 -36.54
C HIS A 859 15.26 5.77 -37.01
N LEU A 860 14.80 4.52 -37.12
CA LEU A 860 15.62 3.43 -37.67
C LEU A 860 16.01 3.70 -39.12
N ALA A 861 15.06 4.12 -39.97
CA ALA A 861 15.30 4.46 -41.37
C ALA A 861 16.28 5.63 -41.53
N MET A 862 16.15 6.67 -40.70
CA MET A 862 17.08 7.80 -40.66
C MET A 862 18.47 7.38 -40.20
N GLY A 863 18.58 6.52 -39.18
CA GLY A 863 19.85 5.96 -38.73
C GLY A 863 20.53 5.13 -39.82
N SER A 864 19.76 4.27 -40.49
CA SER A 864 20.21 3.48 -41.63
C SER A 864 20.65 4.33 -42.83
N PHE A 865 19.91 5.40 -43.14
CA PHE A 865 20.29 6.36 -44.18
C PHE A 865 21.56 7.12 -43.81
N GLY A 866 21.72 7.53 -42.55
CA GLY A 866 22.95 8.16 -42.07
C GLY A 866 24.17 7.24 -42.20
N TYR A 867 24.02 5.96 -41.87
CA TYR A 867 25.10 4.97 -42.03
C TYR A 867 25.49 4.77 -43.51
N PHE A 868 24.50 4.73 -44.41
CA PHE A 868 24.69 4.68 -45.86
C PHE A 868 25.36 5.95 -46.37
N ALA A 869 24.85 7.13 -46.01
CA ALA A 869 25.32 8.41 -46.49
C ALA A 869 26.77 8.69 -46.11
N ALA A 870 27.21 8.27 -44.92
CA ALA A 870 28.59 8.39 -44.47
C ALA A 870 29.61 7.62 -45.34
N ARG A 871 29.15 6.75 -46.24
CA ARG A 871 29.98 5.85 -47.07
C ARG A 871 29.73 5.98 -48.58
N THR A 872 28.80 6.84 -48.97
CA THR A 872 28.40 7.07 -50.35
C THR A 872 28.95 8.42 -50.83
N SER A 873 29.31 8.55 -52.11
CA SER A 873 29.80 9.82 -52.65
C SER A 873 28.71 10.89 -52.64
N PHE A 874 29.12 12.15 -52.46
CA PHE A 874 28.23 13.30 -52.45
C PHE A 874 27.36 13.38 -53.72
N THR A 875 27.95 13.12 -54.89
CA THR A 875 27.27 13.07 -56.19
C THR A 875 26.11 12.08 -56.22
N GLN A 876 26.24 10.94 -55.54
CA GLN A 876 25.19 9.92 -55.48
C GLN A 876 24.10 10.26 -54.47
N LEU A 877 24.42 11.02 -53.42
CA LEU A 877 23.45 11.41 -52.39
C LEU A 877 22.41 12.42 -52.90
N TRP A 878 22.75 13.24 -53.90
CA TRP A 878 21.80 14.15 -54.56
C TRP A 878 20.60 13.45 -55.21
N ARG A 879 20.73 12.17 -55.55
CA ARG A 879 19.64 11.36 -56.14
C ARG A 879 18.51 11.04 -55.14
N PHE A 880 18.72 11.29 -53.85
CA PHE A 880 17.74 11.04 -52.78
C PHE A 880 16.86 12.27 -52.45
N VAL A 881 17.09 13.39 -53.12
CA VAL A 881 16.36 14.66 -52.98
C VAL A 881 15.66 14.96 -54.32
N PRO A 882 14.48 15.61 -54.36
CA PRO A 882 13.78 15.93 -55.61
C PRO A 882 14.65 16.61 -56.66
N GLY A 883 14.41 16.34 -57.95
CA GLY A 883 15.25 16.81 -59.06
C GLY A 883 15.38 18.34 -59.19
N ASP A 884 14.46 19.09 -58.59
CA ASP A 884 14.47 20.55 -58.41
C ASP A 884 15.55 21.03 -57.43
N ALA A 885 16.04 20.18 -56.53
CA ALA A 885 17.21 20.41 -55.67
C ALA A 885 18.51 19.79 -56.24
N ALA A 886 18.42 18.90 -57.24
CA ALA A 886 19.55 18.17 -57.82
C ALA A 886 20.40 18.98 -58.82
N LEU A 887 20.05 20.26 -59.07
CA LEU A 887 21.00 21.19 -59.65
C LEU A 887 21.99 21.50 -58.53
N SER A 888 23.14 20.84 -58.54
CA SER A 888 24.30 21.10 -57.66
C SER A 888 24.87 22.53 -57.79
N TYR A 889 24.09 23.45 -58.34
CA TYR A 889 24.44 24.77 -58.82
C TYR A 889 23.46 25.79 -58.24
N ASN A 890 23.95 26.65 -57.36
CA ASN A 890 23.16 27.79 -56.89
C ASN A 890 23.05 28.81 -58.02
N THR A 891 21.87 28.93 -58.64
CA THR A 891 21.59 29.85 -59.76
C THR A 891 21.83 31.32 -59.43
N ASN A 892 21.88 31.70 -58.15
CA ASN A 892 22.11 33.06 -57.70
C ASN A 892 23.59 33.39 -57.41
N THR A 893 24.42 32.40 -57.08
CA THR A 893 25.84 32.62 -56.70
C THR A 893 26.86 32.02 -57.67
N GLY A 894 26.44 31.09 -58.53
CA GLY A 894 27.30 30.46 -59.54
C GLY A 894 28.36 29.50 -58.98
N VAL A 895 28.23 29.10 -57.71
CA VAL A 895 29.14 28.19 -56.99
C VAL A 895 28.43 26.87 -56.70
N ASP A 896 29.17 25.76 -56.79
CA ASP A 896 28.66 24.44 -56.44
C ASP A 896 28.18 24.41 -54.98
N ILE A 897 27.04 23.77 -54.74
CA ILE A 897 26.45 23.65 -53.41
C ILE A 897 27.38 22.78 -52.54
N ASP A 898 27.85 23.32 -51.41
CA ASP A 898 28.71 22.62 -50.47
C ASP A 898 27.94 21.56 -49.65
N GLU A 899 28.66 20.78 -48.83
CA GLU A 899 28.06 19.75 -47.97
C GLU A 899 26.93 20.31 -47.07
N ASN A 900 27.05 21.57 -46.62
CA ASN A 900 26.04 22.24 -45.81
C ASN A 900 24.76 22.53 -46.60
N GLY A 901 24.88 22.93 -47.86
CA GLY A 901 23.73 23.18 -48.73
C GLY A 901 22.96 21.90 -49.08
N PHE A 902 23.63 20.78 -49.30
CA PHE A 902 22.95 19.48 -49.43
C PHE A 902 22.18 19.10 -48.16
N MET A 903 22.79 19.28 -46.98
CA MET A 903 22.13 18.98 -45.71
C MET A 903 20.89 19.87 -45.48
N LEU A 904 20.90 21.10 -45.97
CA LEU A 904 19.74 22.01 -45.94
C LEU A 904 18.62 21.53 -46.88
N GLU A 905 18.93 21.11 -48.10
CA GLU A 905 17.95 20.59 -49.07
C GLU A 905 17.39 19.24 -48.64
N LEU A 906 18.23 18.33 -48.14
CA LEU A 906 17.81 17.07 -47.55
C LEU A 906 16.90 17.33 -46.33
N ARG A 907 17.26 18.30 -45.47
CA ARG A 907 16.41 18.71 -44.34
C ARG A 907 15.08 19.27 -44.83
N ALA A 908 15.07 20.12 -45.85
CA ALA A 908 13.85 20.71 -46.40
C ALA A 908 12.94 19.61 -47.01
N PHE A 909 13.52 18.64 -47.71
CA PHE A 909 12.81 17.47 -48.23
C PHE A 909 12.21 16.62 -47.09
N LEU A 910 13.00 16.25 -46.08
CA LEU A 910 12.53 15.48 -44.93
C LEU A 910 11.44 16.25 -44.16
N GLN A 911 11.61 17.56 -43.97
CA GLN A 911 10.62 18.42 -43.35
C GLN A 911 9.34 18.53 -44.19
N LYS A 912 9.44 18.55 -45.52
CA LYS A 912 8.28 18.56 -46.43
C LYS A 912 7.54 17.22 -46.41
N GLU A 913 8.24 16.09 -46.41
CA GLU A 913 7.65 14.75 -46.28
C GLU A 913 6.97 14.56 -44.90
N VAL A 914 7.54 15.12 -43.83
CA VAL A 914 6.92 15.15 -42.49
C VAL A 914 5.75 16.15 -42.43
N ALA A 915 5.88 17.35 -43.02
CA ALA A 915 4.87 18.41 -43.01
C ALA A 915 3.65 18.12 -43.88
N LEU A 916 3.81 17.35 -44.97
CA LEU A 916 2.70 16.83 -45.79
C LEU A 916 1.75 15.92 -44.99
N ARG A 917 2.09 15.56 -43.74
CA ARG A 917 1.28 14.71 -42.86
C ARG A 917 1.19 15.22 -41.42
N ALA A 918 1.69 16.42 -41.13
CA ALA A 918 1.62 17.07 -39.82
C ALA A 918 0.37 17.96 -39.70
N ASP A 919 -0.82 17.39 -39.90
CA ASP A 919 -2.00 17.97 -39.26
C ASP A 919 -2.10 17.38 -37.86
N LYS A 920 -2.44 18.24 -36.89
CA LYS A 920 -2.76 17.89 -35.50
C LYS A 920 -3.49 16.54 -35.43
N TRP A 921 -3.12 15.70 -34.47
CA TRP A 921 -3.84 14.45 -34.19
C TRP A 921 -5.34 14.77 -34.14
N SER A 922 -6.13 14.19 -35.04
CA SER A 922 -7.56 14.46 -35.06
C SER A 922 -8.20 13.84 -33.83
N GLU A 923 -9.29 14.42 -33.38
CA GLU A 923 -10.10 13.90 -32.26
C GLU A 923 -10.54 12.44 -32.54
N GLU A 924 -10.74 12.10 -33.82
CA GLU A 924 -10.95 10.72 -34.28
C GLU A 924 -9.76 9.79 -34.03
N GLN A 925 -8.51 10.24 -34.23
CA GLN A 925 -7.31 9.42 -33.99
C GLN A 925 -7.04 9.21 -32.50
N VAL A 926 -7.29 10.22 -31.67
CA VAL A 926 -7.28 10.06 -30.20
C VAL A 926 -8.42 9.12 -29.78
N CYS A 927 -9.61 9.24 -30.39
CA CYS A 927 -10.70 8.29 -30.20
C CYS A 927 -10.32 6.87 -30.65
N PHE A 928 -9.54 6.70 -31.73
CA PHE A 928 -9.05 5.41 -32.17
C PHE A 928 -8.05 4.82 -31.18
N LEU A 929 -7.12 5.60 -30.64
CA LEU A 929 -6.20 5.15 -29.58
C LEU A 929 -6.93 4.80 -28.28
N VAL A 930 -7.94 5.58 -27.90
CA VAL A 930 -8.82 5.26 -26.76
C VAL A 930 -9.69 4.03 -27.06
N SER A 931 -10.07 3.81 -28.32
CA SER A 931 -10.79 2.60 -28.74
C SER A 931 -9.88 1.38 -28.75
N GLU A 932 -8.63 1.50 -29.21
CA GLU A 932 -7.62 0.45 -29.11
C GLU A 932 -7.29 0.17 -27.65
N GLY A 933 -7.13 1.19 -26.81
CA GLY A 933 -6.96 1.05 -25.36
C GLY A 933 -8.15 0.33 -24.71
N ARG A 934 -9.38 0.62 -25.14
CA ARG A 934 -10.59 -0.12 -24.70
C ARG A 934 -10.63 -1.55 -25.22
N VAL A 935 -10.21 -1.80 -26.46
CA VAL A 935 -10.12 -3.15 -27.04
C VAL A 935 -9.02 -3.94 -26.34
N LEU A 936 -7.89 -3.31 -26.01
CA LEU A 936 -6.80 -3.91 -25.24
C LEU A 936 -7.26 -4.24 -23.81
N LYS A 937 -7.98 -3.32 -23.17
CA LYS A 937 -8.62 -3.52 -21.86
C LYS A 937 -9.60 -4.69 -21.92
N LYS A 938 -10.47 -4.74 -22.94
CA LYS A 938 -11.41 -5.83 -23.16
C LYS A 938 -10.70 -7.16 -23.46
N LEU A 939 -9.59 -7.14 -24.19
CA LEU A 939 -8.74 -8.30 -24.48
C LEU A 939 -8.07 -8.82 -23.20
N VAL A 940 -7.62 -7.92 -22.33
CA VAL A 940 -7.07 -8.24 -21.01
C VAL A 940 -8.17 -8.81 -20.10
N GLU A 941 -9.36 -8.22 -20.10
CA GLU A 941 -10.52 -8.73 -19.35
C GLU A 941 -10.93 -10.13 -19.84
N THR A 942 -11.01 -10.35 -21.16
CA THR A 942 -11.31 -11.67 -21.76
C THR A 942 -10.19 -12.70 -21.65
N THR A 943 -8.94 -12.29 -21.38
CA THR A 943 -7.84 -13.22 -21.07
C THR A 943 -7.65 -13.46 -19.57
N SER A 944 -8.28 -12.63 -18.73
CA SER A 944 -8.34 -12.79 -17.28
C SER A 944 -9.52 -13.67 -16.85
N GLU A 945 -10.57 -13.75 -17.67
CA GLU A 945 -11.57 -14.80 -17.60
C GLU A 945 -10.96 -16.10 -18.14
N ILE A 946 -10.62 -17.03 -17.23
CA ILE A 946 -10.38 -18.43 -17.61
C ILE A 946 -11.62 -18.88 -18.39
N PRO A 947 -11.52 -19.32 -19.65
CA PRO A 947 -12.66 -19.92 -20.32
C PRO A 947 -13.01 -21.19 -19.55
N GLN A 948 -14.10 -21.16 -18.78
CA GLN A 948 -14.83 -22.39 -18.52
C GLN A 948 -15.19 -22.95 -19.89
N ALA A 949 -14.95 -24.26 -20.06
CA ALA A 949 -15.18 -24.97 -21.31
C ALA A 949 -16.52 -24.55 -21.94
N PRO A 950 -16.59 -24.37 -23.27
CA PRO A 950 -17.78 -23.81 -23.90
C PRO A 950 -18.96 -24.75 -23.68
N GLU A 951 -19.87 -24.36 -22.79
CA GLU A 951 -21.24 -24.86 -22.86
C GLU A 951 -21.79 -24.47 -24.22
N ARG A 952 -22.20 -25.50 -24.95
CA ARG A 952 -22.69 -25.44 -26.31
C ARG A 952 -24.07 -24.77 -26.28
N GLU A 953 -24.13 -23.45 -26.49
CA GLU A 953 -25.39 -22.77 -26.79
C GLU A 953 -25.90 -23.19 -28.17
N GLU A 954 -26.84 -24.14 -28.20
CA GLU A 954 -27.87 -24.17 -29.25
C GLU A 954 -29.20 -23.73 -28.61
N LYS A 955 -29.63 -22.51 -28.97
CA LYS A 955 -30.95 -21.97 -28.65
C LYS A 955 -32.02 -22.72 -29.43
N ALA A 956 -32.97 -23.31 -28.71
CA ALA A 956 -34.35 -23.43 -29.18
C ALA A 956 -35.30 -23.16 -28.00
N ALA A 957 -35.94 -21.99 -28.05
CA ALA A 957 -36.96 -21.58 -27.10
C ALA A 957 -38.24 -22.40 -27.28
N ILE A 958 -38.73 -23.03 -26.21
CA ILE A 958 -40.15 -23.35 -26.03
C ILE A 958 -40.54 -23.06 -24.59
N SER A 959 -41.45 -22.11 -24.43
CA SER A 959 -42.16 -21.76 -23.20
C SER A 959 -43.03 -22.91 -22.70
N MET A 960 -43.13 -23.11 -21.38
CA MET A 960 -44.41 -23.18 -20.66
C MET A 960 -44.18 -23.17 -19.14
N ASP A 961 -44.96 -22.33 -18.47
CA ASP A 961 -45.22 -22.27 -17.02
C ASP A 961 -45.67 -23.63 -16.44
N VAL A 962 -45.39 -23.86 -15.14
CA VAL A 962 -46.37 -24.19 -14.08
C VAL A 962 -45.64 -24.64 -12.79
N ASN A 963 -45.96 -23.93 -11.70
CA ASN A 963 -45.72 -24.29 -10.30
C ASN A 963 -46.20 -25.71 -9.93
N THR A 964 -45.39 -26.49 -9.20
CA THR A 964 -45.86 -27.23 -8.01
C THR A 964 -44.69 -27.67 -7.11
N LYS A 965 -44.78 -27.29 -5.82
CA LYS A 965 -43.92 -27.80 -4.74
C LYS A 965 -44.13 -29.31 -4.56
N LYS A 966 -43.04 -30.08 -4.45
CA LYS A 966 -42.88 -31.23 -3.53
C LYS A 966 -41.40 -31.56 -3.37
N ARG A 967 -40.90 -31.47 -2.13
CA ARG A 967 -39.57 -31.93 -1.72
C ARG A 967 -39.43 -33.44 -1.98
N LYS A 968 -38.39 -33.86 -2.71
CA LYS A 968 -37.69 -35.14 -2.56
C LYS A 968 -36.21 -34.94 -2.94
N LEU A 969 -35.35 -35.70 -2.27
CA LEU A 969 -33.89 -35.73 -2.28
C LEU A 969 -33.27 -35.64 -3.70
N PRO A 970 -32.15 -34.93 -3.92
CA PRO A 970 -31.45 -34.93 -5.21
C PRO A 970 -30.46 -36.11 -5.29
N ASP A 971 -30.80 -37.13 -6.07
CA ASP A 971 -29.91 -38.26 -6.36
C ASP A 971 -28.99 -37.91 -7.54
N GLY A 972 -27.80 -37.35 -7.26
CA GLY A 972 -26.74 -37.12 -8.27
C GLY A 972 -26.31 -38.40 -9.02
N ILE A 973 -26.71 -39.57 -8.53
CA ILE A 973 -26.53 -40.86 -9.17
C ILE A 973 -27.45 -41.01 -10.41
N GLY A 974 -28.68 -40.51 -10.37
CA GLY A 974 -29.62 -40.60 -11.50
C GLY A 974 -29.21 -39.70 -12.67
N GLU A 975 -28.73 -38.48 -12.36
CA GLU A 975 -28.22 -37.54 -13.34
C GLU A 975 -26.88 -38.01 -13.94
N GLY A 976 -26.00 -38.55 -13.10
CA GLY A 976 -24.78 -39.24 -13.54
C GLY A 976 -25.08 -40.46 -14.42
N MET A 977 -26.16 -41.20 -14.15
CA MET A 977 -26.53 -42.35 -14.96
C MET A 977 -27.12 -41.97 -16.32
N ALA A 978 -27.91 -40.89 -16.38
CA ALA A 978 -28.40 -40.32 -17.63
C ALA A 978 -27.24 -39.79 -18.51
N LEU A 979 -26.23 -39.14 -17.90
CA LEU A 979 -25.05 -38.67 -18.61
C LEU A 979 -24.22 -39.82 -19.20
N LEU A 980 -24.04 -40.91 -18.44
CA LEU A 980 -23.33 -42.11 -18.92
C LEU A 980 -24.05 -42.80 -20.08
N GLN A 981 -25.38 -42.94 -20.00
CA GLN A 981 -26.19 -43.52 -21.07
C GLN A 981 -26.18 -42.66 -22.33
N ASN A 982 -26.28 -41.33 -22.18
CA ASN A 982 -26.18 -40.39 -23.30
C ASN A 982 -24.78 -40.38 -23.93
N GLY A 983 -23.71 -40.42 -23.11
CA GLY A 983 -22.34 -40.53 -23.59
C GLY A 983 -22.09 -41.81 -24.39
N LEU A 984 -22.62 -42.94 -23.93
CA LEU A 984 -22.58 -44.22 -24.66
C LEU A 984 -23.28 -44.15 -26.02
N LYS A 985 -24.45 -43.51 -26.07
CA LYS A 985 -25.20 -43.32 -27.31
C LYS A 985 -24.43 -42.47 -28.32
N VAL A 986 -23.78 -41.39 -27.86
CA VAL A 986 -22.95 -40.51 -28.70
C VAL A 986 -21.71 -41.23 -29.21
N MET A 987 -21.04 -42.02 -28.37
CA MET A 987 -19.90 -42.84 -28.79
C MET A 987 -20.31 -43.87 -29.86
N ARG A 988 -21.52 -44.44 -29.75
CA ARG A 988 -22.02 -45.39 -30.75
C ARG A 988 -22.34 -44.73 -32.08
N SER A 989 -22.99 -43.57 -32.08
CA SER A 989 -23.24 -42.82 -33.32
C SER A 989 -21.94 -42.38 -34.00
N ALA A 990 -20.94 -41.93 -33.23
CA ALA A 990 -19.63 -41.59 -33.78
C ALA A 990 -18.90 -42.82 -34.35
N LEU A 991 -19.06 -43.99 -33.71
CA LEU A 991 -18.51 -45.24 -34.22
C LEU A 991 -19.18 -45.66 -35.53
N ASP A 992 -20.50 -45.52 -35.66
CA ASP A 992 -21.26 -45.83 -36.88
C ASP A 992 -20.89 -44.90 -38.05
N GLU A 993 -20.46 -43.67 -37.78
CA GLU A 993 -19.98 -42.69 -38.77
C GLU A 993 -18.52 -42.89 -39.22
N THR A 994 -17.74 -43.80 -38.59
CA THR A 994 -16.30 -43.96 -38.89
C THR A 994 -16.06 -44.91 -40.09
N ASP A 995 -15.24 -44.55 -41.08
CA ASP A 995 -15.02 -45.37 -42.31
C ASP A 995 -14.12 -46.61 -42.13
N SER A 996 -13.56 -46.85 -40.94
CA SER A 996 -12.66 -47.98 -40.66
C SER A 996 -13.41 -49.20 -40.12
N ALA A 997 -13.62 -50.21 -40.98
CA ALA A 997 -14.34 -51.44 -40.63
C ALA A 997 -13.66 -52.27 -39.52
N GLU A 998 -12.33 -52.29 -39.47
CA GLU A 998 -11.55 -53.03 -38.47
C GLU A 998 -11.63 -52.39 -37.08
N LEU A 999 -11.63 -51.06 -37.01
CA LEU A 999 -11.83 -50.31 -35.76
C LEU A 999 -13.27 -50.42 -35.27
N LYS A 1000 -14.26 -50.41 -36.18
CA LYS A 1000 -15.69 -50.61 -35.89
C LYS A 1000 -15.94 -51.94 -35.21
N ASP A 1001 -15.47 -53.06 -35.77
CA ASP A 1001 -15.73 -54.39 -35.20
C ASP A 1001 -15.09 -54.58 -33.82
N ARG A 1002 -13.86 -54.07 -33.66
CA ARG A 1002 -13.09 -54.18 -32.41
C ARG A 1002 -13.67 -53.31 -31.31
N LEU A 1003 -14.10 -52.09 -31.60
CA LEU A 1003 -14.70 -51.19 -30.60
C LEU A 1003 -16.18 -51.50 -30.34
N ALA A 1004 -16.95 -52.01 -31.31
CA ALA A 1004 -18.35 -52.38 -31.11
C ALA A 1004 -18.52 -53.50 -30.06
N THR A 1005 -17.59 -54.45 -30.01
CA THR A 1005 -17.58 -55.50 -28.98
C THR A 1005 -17.21 -54.95 -27.59
N HIS A 1006 -16.41 -53.88 -27.51
CA HIS A 1006 -16.11 -53.22 -26.25
C HIS A 1006 -17.26 -52.29 -25.80
N LEU A 1007 -17.89 -51.57 -26.72
CA LEU A 1007 -19.01 -50.68 -26.44
C LEU A 1007 -20.24 -51.47 -25.97
N SER A 1008 -20.57 -52.58 -26.63
CA SER A 1008 -21.70 -53.45 -26.22
C SER A 1008 -21.52 -54.05 -24.82
N ARG A 1009 -20.28 -54.40 -24.43
CA ARG A 1009 -19.98 -54.84 -23.06
C ARG A 1009 -20.14 -53.71 -22.04
N LEU A 1010 -19.76 -52.50 -22.40
CA LEU A 1010 -19.90 -51.31 -21.56
C LEU A 1010 -21.38 -50.92 -21.39
N GLU A 1011 -22.17 -50.97 -22.45
CA GLU A 1011 -23.63 -50.75 -22.41
C GLU A 1011 -24.34 -51.80 -21.54
N SER A 1012 -23.91 -53.07 -21.63
CA SER A 1012 -24.47 -54.14 -20.80
C SER A 1012 -24.16 -53.93 -19.32
N ALA A 1013 -22.94 -53.50 -18.99
CA ALA A 1013 -22.54 -53.16 -17.62
C ALA A 1013 -23.31 -51.94 -17.08
N VAL A 1014 -23.47 -50.89 -17.89
CA VAL A 1014 -24.26 -49.70 -17.53
C VAL A 1014 -25.75 -50.03 -17.36
N SER A 1015 -26.30 -50.93 -18.19
CA SER A 1015 -27.69 -51.38 -18.07
C SER A 1015 -27.90 -52.24 -16.82
N GLN A 1016 -26.92 -53.07 -16.43
CA GLN A 1016 -26.94 -53.79 -15.16
C GLN A 1016 -26.92 -52.84 -13.96
N ILE A 1017 -26.06 -51.81 -13.98
CA ILE A 1017 -25.98 -50.77 -12.93
C ILE A 1017 -27.30 -50.00 -12.82
N ALA A 1018 -27.91 -49.63 -13.96
CA ALA A 1018 -29.23 -49.00 -13.98
C ALA A 1018 -30.33 -49.90 -13.37
N SER A 1019 -30.28 -51.22 -13.60
CA SER A 1019 -31.24 -52.17 -13.03
C SER A 1019 -31.12 -52.35 -11.50
N PHE A 1020 -29.98 -51.98 -10.90
CA PHE A 1020 -29.83 -51.93 -9.44
C PHE A 1020 -30.43 -50.65 -8.84
N SER A 1021 -30.49 -49.56 -9.61
CA SER A 1021 -31.13 -48.30 -9.20
C SER A 1021 -32.65 -48.41 -9.10
N ASP A 1022 -33.28 -49.34 -9.82
CA ASP A 1022 -34.74 -49.55 -9.79
C ASP A 1022 -35.21 -50.51 -8.67
N LYS A 1023 -34.26 -51.11 -7.91
CA LYS A 1023 -34.55 -52.06 -6.81
C LYS A 1023 -34.19 -51.54 -5.42
N ILE A 1024 -33.74 -50.29 -5.31
CA ILE A 1024 -33.52 -49.53 -4.07
C ILE A 1024 -34.60 -48.45 -4.02
#